data_AF-A0A1F9CYN3-F1
#
_entry.id   AF-A0A1F9CYN3-F1
#
_cell.length_a   1.000
_cell.length_b   1.000
_cell.length_c   1.000
_cell.angle_alpha   90.00
_cell.angle_beta   90.00
_cell.angle_gamma   90.00
#
_symmetry.space_group_name_H-M   'P 1'
#
loop_
_entity.id
_entity.type
_entity.pdbx_description
1 polymer ?
#
loop_
_entity_poly.entity_id
_entity_poly.type
_entity_poly.pdbx_seq_one_letter_code
_entity_poly.pdbx_strand_id
1 'polypeptide(L)'
;MIINKIARHVVFVFLLLSVFFLAPASAQEIKKIIIFPFEIYSKDNSLAIKESLYKKLSAELKKEKLIKVVPADAFLRDKTKVDQKKAIQAGKSLGVDFVVLGSLTQFGETLSVDAKIIDVRAANALSPVFVQGKGLDNIGLIAAELKTEILVRTGLIEKIFKIEIKGNRKIEAVAIIQQIKSKEGKPFFEAYIADDIKTIYKMGLFLDVSAATTSTPEGKIITFTVLEKGLITDIQIKGNKALDKDDIQEVMTIKIRESLNQEKIKADIEKIKTLYDGKGYSNAEIIDSVERDGEKDFRVVFDIKENDRVYIKAITFEGNEAYSSKEIRGMMSTSEHGFLSFITDSGLLKRDQLKQDIGKIASYYFNNGFINAQVGEPEITNDKKWIYIKIQIKEGKRFKFGKIEISGDLLQKPRSELFAALKIKEGENYNREEIIKDIDFLTQACNDEGYAYADINPKVDTREKEQLVDVDFQIIKGGLVYINRIGISGNTVTRDKVIRRQLDVVEGDLYSSSKLKNSYGNLNRLRYFEEVDFQTEKSPDKDKMDINIRVKEKNTGMFMIGAGYSAAEQALIMGQIVQNNFLGYGQILSFKASLGSTTNNYELSFTEPWLFDIPLWCKADIWKYKKEYDSYDLNTYGTGLTLGYPIWEKVVGYMGYNLSSNDISNIQATASQSIKDQEGERITSAMTFTLARDTRDDYMFPTKGANSSISVQYAGPPLGGNVKMVKYSASANAYWPLFWDMVFVTKGRIGYIQNTDDDASRIPIYERYVLGGINTIRGLRYVGPTNPGTSDVIGGTTMMVFNVELVFPFIKNA
;
A
#
# COMPACT_ATOMS: atom_id res chain seq x y z
N MET A 1 -34.39 24.14 -53.12
CA MET A 1 -34.39 24.36 -54.58
C MET A 1 -32.95 24.63 -55.00
N ILE A 2 -32.45 23.94 -56.04
CA ILE A 2 -31.11 24.11 -56.67
C ILE A 2 -29.87 23.57 -55.94
N ILE A 3 -29.85 22.33 -55.41
CA ILE A 3 -28.61 21.49 -55.34
C ILE A 3 -29.00 20.00 -55.43
N ASN A 4 -29.72 19.62 -56.49
CA ASN A 4 -30.12 18.20 -56.69
C ASN A 4 -29.92 17.69 -58.13
N LYS A 5 -29.07 18.37 -58.92
CA LYS A 5 -28.69 17.96 -60.28
C LYS A 5 -27.22 17.53 -60.46
N ILE A 6 -26.32 17.89 -59.55
CA ILE A 6 -24.89 17.54 -59.65
C ILE A 6 -24.60 16.14 -59.05
N ALA A 7 -25.33 15.72 -58.01
CA ALA A 7 -25.14 14.43 -57.37
C ALA A 7 -25.53 13.22 -58.27
N ARG A 8 -26.47 13.38 -59.21
CA ARG A 8 -26.84 12.31 -60.14
C ARG A 8 -25.88 12.14 -61.30
N HIS A 9 -25.17 13.20 -61.71
CA HIS A 9 -24.18 13.11 -62.80
C HIS A 9 -22.81 12.65 -62.30
N VAL A 10 -22.42 12.98 -61.06
CA VAL A 10 -21.16 12.46 -60.50
C VAL A 10 -21.25 10.98 -60.15
N VAL A 11 -22.42 10.49 -59.70
CA VAL A 11 -22.63 9.05 -59.47
C VAL A 11 -22.69 8.27 -60.78
N PHE A 12 -23.26 8.82 -61.86
CA PHE A 12 -23.29 8.13 -63.16
C PHE A 12 -21.94 8.17 -63.90
N VAL A 13 -21.13 9.23 -63.72
CA VAL A 13 -19.77 9.31 -64.29
C VAL A 13 -18.77 8.46 -63.50
N PHE A 14 -18.91 8.30 -62.18
CA PHE A 14 -18.10 7.34 -61.41
C PHE A 14 -18.52 5.88 -61.66
N LEU A 15 -19.80 5.61 -61.98
CA LEU A 15 -20.25 4.27 -62.38
C LEU A 15 -19.83 3.92 -63.83
N LEU A 16 -19.67 4.91 -64.71
CA LEU A 16 -19.14 4.68 -66.07
C LEU A 16 -17.61 4.65 -66.14
N LEU A 17 -16.88 5.37 -65.27
CA LEU A 17 -15.42 5.28 -65.20
C LEU A 17 -14.91 4.04 -64.43
N SER A 18 -15.74 3.42 -63.59
CA SER A 18 -15.40 2.14 -62.96
C SER A 18 -15.58 0.92 -63.87
N VAL A 19 -16.23 1.08 -65.04
CA VAL A 19 -16.37 0.02 -66.06
C VAL A 19 -15.23 0.06 -67.11
N PHE A 20 -14.49 1.15 -67.22
CA PHE A 20 -13.38 1.30 -68.20
C PHE A 20 -11.96 1.08 -67.63
N PHE A 21 -11.82 0.82 -66.33
CA PHE A 21 -10.58 0.37 -65.69
C PHE A 21 -10.72 -1.02 -65.03
N LEU A 22 -11.59 -1.87 -65.58
CA LEU A 22 -11.35 -3.31 -65.47
C LEU A 22 -10.13 -3.62 -66.34
N ALA A 23 -8.95 -3.61 -65.72
CA ALA A 23 -7.82 -4.37 -66.26
C ALA A 23 -8.36 -5.75 -66.65
N PRO A 24 -8.01 -6.30 -67.82
CA PRO A 24 -8.50 -7.61 -68.22
C PRO A 24 -8.21 -8.54 -67.04
N ALA A 25 -9.26 -9.10 -66.44
CA ALA A 25 -9.13 -10.18 -65.50
C ALA A 25 -8.53 -11.33 -66.31
N SER A 26 -7.20 -11.36 -66.39
CA SER A 26 -6.47 -12.49 -66.90
C SER A 26 -6.81 -13.60 -65.94
N ALA A 27 -7.71 -14.50 -66.35
CA ALA A 27 -7.95 -15.73 -65.65
C ALA A 27 -6.56 -16.35 -65.44
N GLN A 28 -6.07 -16.40 -64.20
CA GLN A 28 -4.75 -16.95 -63.90
C GLN A 28 -4.74 -18.39 -64.43
N GLU A 29 -4.02 -18.57 -65.53
CA GLU A 29 -4.02 -19.80 -66.29
C GLU A 29 -3.43 -20.90 -65.40
N ILE A 30 -4.22 -21.93 -65.05
CA ILE A 30 -3.76 -23.03 -64.20
C ILE A 30 -2.54 -23.67 -64.86
N LYS A 31 -1.38 -23.56 -64.22
CA LYS A 31 -0.14 -24.11 -64.76
C LYS A 31 -0.05 -25.59 -64.45
N LYS A 32 0.24 -26.38 -65.47
CA LYS A 32 0.43 -27.83 -65.35
C LYS A 32 1.90 -28.11 -65.07
N ILE A 33 2.18 -28.81 -63.98
CA ILE A 33 3.54 -29.18 -63.58
C ILE A 33 3.64 -30.69 -63.54
N ILE A 34 4.68 -31.26 -64.15
CA ILE A 34 5.06 -32.66 -63.95
C ILE A 34 6.32 -32.74 -63.11
N ILE A 35 6.32 -33.65 -62.15
CA ILE A 35 7.47 -33.94 -61.29
C ILE A 35 7.96 -35.31 -61.69
N PHE A 36 9.18 -35.41 -62.20
CA PHE A 36 9.80 -36.71 -62.42
C PHE A 36 10.35 -37.25 -61.10
N PRO A 37 10.32 -38.58 -60.90
CA PRO A 37 10.93 -39.17 -59.72
C PRO A 37 12.42 -38.83 -59.64
N PHE A 38 12.85 -38.25 -58.51
CA PHE A 38 14.23 -37.81 -58.31
C PHE A 38 15.18 -39.01 -58.29
N GLU A 39 16.41 -38.79 -58.76
CA GLU A 39 17.50 -39.77 -58.60
C GLU A 39 17.91 -39.82 -57.14
N ILE A 40 17.97 -41.01 -56.54
CA ILE A 40 18.32 -41.15 -55.12
C ILE A 40 19.71 -41.76 -54.99
N TYR A 41 20.62 -41.00 -54.39
CA TYR A 41 21.97 -41.43 -54.02
C TYR A 41 22.01 -41.64 -52.49
N SER A 42 21.68 -42.85 -52.04
CA SER A 42 21.70 -43.26 -50.63
C SER A 42 22.20 -44.71 -50.47
N LYS A 43 22.76 -45.03 -49.29
CA LYS A 43 23.30 -46.37 -48.97
C LYS A 43 22.21 -47.44 -48.78
N ASP A 44 21.02 -47.07 -48.31
CA ASP A 44 19.89 -47.98 -48.04
C ASP A 44 18.53 -47.35 -48.44
N ASN A 45 17.52 -48.17 -48.78
CA ASN A 45 16.13 -47.74 -48.99
C ASN A 45 15.86 -46.70 -50.10
N SER A 46 16.66 -46.69 -51.17
CA SER A 46 16.54 -45.73 -52.28
C SER A 46 15.14 -45.65 -52.90
N LEU A 47 14.43 -46.79 -53.02
CA LEU A 47 13.07 -46.83 -53.58
C LEU A 47 12.02 -46.16 -52.67
N ALA A 48 12.10 -46.39 -51.36
CA ALA A 48 11.17 -45.82 -50.38
C ALA A 48 11.36 -44.29 -50.25
N ILE A 49 12.61 -43.82 -50.28
CA ILE A 49 12.95 -42.39 -50.27
C ILE A 49 12.44 -41.72 -51.56
N LYS A 50 12.66 -42.37 -52.71
CA LYS A 50 12.16 -41.92 -54.02
C LYS A 50 10.65 -41.73 -54.03
N GLU A 51 9.91 -42.73 -53.56
CA GLU A 51 8.44 -42.65 -53.46
C GLU A 51 7.96 -41.60 -52.46
N SER A 52 8.60 -41.52 -51.29
CA SER A 52 8.21 -40.58 -50.22
C SER A 52 8.37 -39.13 -50.66
N LEU A 53 9.53 -38.77 -51.23
CA LEU A 53 9.77 -37.41 -51.73
C LEU A 53 8.81 -37.05 -52.87
N TYR A 54 8.65 -37.94 -53.85
CA TYR A 54 7.73 -37.71 -54.98
C TYR A 54 6.28 -37.52 -54.51
N LYS A 55 5.77 -38.39 -53.63
CA LYS A 55 4.39 -38.30 -53.12
C LYS A 55 4.18 -37.04 -52.28
N LYS A 56 5.11 -36.72 -51.36
CA LYS A 56 5.00 -35.54 -50.50
C LYS A 56 5.11 -34.24 -51.31
N LEU A 57 6.08 -34.12 -52.22
CA LEU A 57 6.22 -32.94 -53.08
C LEU A 57 5.01 -32.75 -54.01
N SER A 58 4.51 -33.85 -54.59
CA SER A 58 3.28 -33.83 -55.38
C SER A 58 2.07 -33.39 -54.57
N ALA A 59 1.94 -33.86 -53.33
CA ALA A 59 0.86 -33.47 -52.43
C ALA A 59 0.94 -31.99 -52.03
N GLU A 60 2.14 -31.48 -51.73
CA GLU A 60 2.35 -30.05 -51.42
C GLU A 60 2.04 -29.15 -52.61
N LEU A 61 2.45 -29.51 -53.83
CA LEU A 61 2.13 -28.74 -55.04
C LEU A 61 0.63 -28.78 -55.39
N LYS A 62 -0.08 -29.86 -55.05
CA LYS A 62 -1.55 -29.97 -55.24
C LYS A 62 -2.36 -29.07 -54.31
N LYS A 63 -1.78 -28.57 -53.22
CA LYS A 63 -2.48 -27.64 -52.30
C LYS A 63 -2.68 -26.24 -52.92
N GLU A 64 -1.93 -25.91 -53.97
CA GLU A 64 -1.98 -24.60 -54.62
C GLU A 64 -3.08 -24.53 -55.68
N LYS A 65 -3.97 -23.55 -55.56
CA LYS A 65 -5.17 -23.41 -56.42
C LYS A 65 -4.85 -23.17 -57.90
N LEU A 66 -3.65 -22.67 -58.21
CA LEU A 66 -3.21 -22.31 -59.56
C LEU A 66 -2.37 -23.40 -60.25
N ILE A 67 -2.25 -24.58 -59.63
CA ILE A 67 -1.33 -25.63 -60.08
C ILE A 67 -2.09 -26.93 -60.28
N LYS A 68 -1.89 -27.54 -61.45
CA LYS A 68 -2.34 -28.90 -61.73
C LYS A 68 -1.14 -29.82 -61.87
N VAL A 69 -0.88 -30.62 -60.84
CA VAL A 69 0.19 -31.64 -60.90
C VAL A 69 -0.27 -32.79 -61.79
N VAL A 70 0.44 -33.04 -62.88
CA VAL A 70 0.21 -34.18 -63.77
C VAL A 70 0.94 -35.40 -63.19
N PRO A 71 0.24 -36.51 -62.92
CA PRO A 71 0.88 -37.70 -62.34
C PRO A 71 1.92 -38.29 -63.28
N ALA A 72 3.10 -38.60 -62.74
CA ALA A 72 4.19 -39.27 -63.43
C ALA A 72 4.41 -40.70 -62.90
N ASP A 73 3.35 -41.34 -62.37
CA ASP A 73 3.47 -42.60 -61.62
C ASP A 73 4.01 -43.75 -62.48
N ALA A 74 3.77 -43.70 -63.80
CA ALA A 74 4.34 -44.64 -64.77
C ALA A 74 5.88 -44.59 -64.81
N PHE A 75 6.49 -43.45 -64.47
CA PHE A 75 7.94 -43.24 -64.44
C PHE A 75 8.58 -43.62 -63.09
N LEU A 76 7.79 -43.99 -62.06
CA LEU A 76 8.33 -44.46 -60.78
C LEU A 76 9.01 -45.83 -60.91
N ARG A 77 8.49 -46.69 -61.80
CA ARG A 77 8.94 -48.09 -62.02
C ARG A 77 9.99 -48.23 -63.13
N ASP A 78 10.16 -47.20 -63.95
CA ASP A 78 11.16 -47.18 -65.01
C ASP A 78 12.56 -46.89 -64.43
N LYS A 79 13.55 -47.73 -64.78
CA LYS A 79 14.95 -47.58 -64.36
C LYS A 79 15.76 -46.68 -65.29
N THR A 80 15.18 -46.25 -66.42
CA THR A 80 15.89 -45.40 -67.37
C THR A 80 16.00 -43.96 -66.87
N LYS A 81 17.22 -43.43 -66.89
CA LYS A 81 17.51 -42.04 -66.53
C LYS A 81 16.81 -41.10 -67.51
N VAL A 82 15.94 -40.23 -66.98
CA VAL A 82 15.24 -39.22 -67.76
C VAL A 82 16.18 -38.02 -67.91
N ASP A 83 16.82 -37.93 -69.08
CA ASP A 83 17.62 -36.76 -69.43
C ASP A 83 16.74 -35.54 -69.77
N GLN A 84 17.35 -34.35 -69.84
CA GLN A 84 16.66 -33.10 -70.13
C GLN A 84 15.90 -33.12 -71.47
N LYS A 85 16.39 -33.82 -72.50
CA LYS A 85 15.73 -33.87 -73.81
C LYS A 85 14.46 -34.72 -73.75
N LYS A 86 14.53 -35.88 -73.08
CA LYS A 86 13.38 -36.75 -72.82
C LYS A 86 12.34 -36.08 -71.93
N ALA A 87 12.77 -35.35 -70.90
CA ALA A 87 11.90 -34.63 -69.98
C ALA A 87 11.09 -33.54 -70.70
N ILE A 88 11.72 -32.79 -71.62
CA ILE A 88 11.04 -31.79 -72.46
C ILE A 88 10.07 -32.44 -73.46
N GLN A 89 10.46 -33.56 -74.10
CA GLN A 89 9.58 -34.28 -75.02
C GLN A 89 8.34 -34.83 -74.30
N ALA A 90 8.52 -35.47 -73.14
CA ALA A 90 7.43 -35.94 -72.30
C ALA A 90 6.54 -34.78 -71.84
N GLY A 91 7.14 -33.66 -71.41
CA GLY A 91 6.42 -32.46 -71.05
C GLY A 91 5.56 -31.89 -72.19
N LYS A 92 6.11 -31.83 -73.42
CA LYS A 92 5.36 -31.39 -74.61
C LYS A 92 4.20 -32.32 -74.95
N SER A 93 4.41 -33.65 -74.88
CA SER A 93 3.34 -34.62 -75.16
C SER A 93 2.19 -34.58 -74.15
N LEU A 94 2.47 -34.19 -72.90
CA LEU A 94 1.49 -34.12 -71.82
C LEU A 94 0.89 -32.71 -71.64
N GLY A 95 1.33 -31.75 -72.46
CA GLY A 95 0.85 -30.37 -72.42
C GLY A 95 1.10 -29.68 -71.08
N VAL A 96 2.25 -29.94 -70.45
CA VAL A 96 2.64 -29.32 -69.18
C VAL A 96 3.50 -28.08 -69.41
N ASP A 97 3.40 -27.11 -68.51
CA ASP A 97 4.13 -25.85 -68.59
C ASP A 97 5.53 -25.96 -67.99
N PHE A 98 5.66 -26.68 -66.87
CA PHE A 98 6.94 -26.89 -66.20
C PHE A 98 7.21 -28.36 -65.92
N VAL A 99 8.48 -28.73 -66.04
CA VAL A 99 9.01 -30.05 -65.71
C VAL A 99 10.02 -29.90 -64.59
N VAL A 100 9.85 -30.66 -63.51
CA VAL A 100 10.79 -30.72 -62.39
C VAL A 100 11.48 -32.08 -62.39
N LEU A 101 12.80 -32.08 -62.41
CA LEU A 101 13.65 -33.27 -62.29
C LEU A 101 14.82 -32.96 -61.38
N GLY A 102 15.45 -33.97 -60.77
CA GLY A 102 16.50 -33.69 -59.81
C GLY A 102 17.09 -34.93 -59.17
N SER A 103 17.95 -34.69 -58.19
CA SER A 103 18.56 -35.74 -57.38
C SER A 103 18.43 -35.42 -55.89
N LEU A 104 18.28 -36.46 -55.08
CA LEU A 104 18.45 -36.40 -53.64
C LEU A 104 19.70 -37.22 -53.29
N THR A 105 20.62 -36.59 -52.56
CA THR A 105 21.83 -37.23 -52.03
C THR A 105 21.76 -37.29 -50.52
N GLN A 106 21.96 -38.48 -49.96
CA GLN A 106 22.04 -38.69 -48.51
C GLN A 106 23.49 -38.84 -48.06
N PHE A 107 23.93 -37.94 -47.17
CA PHE A 107 25.24 -38.00 -46.53
C PHE A 107 25.08 -38.03 -45.00
N GLY A 108 25.27 -39.21 -44.41
CA GLY A 108 24.93 -39.45 -43.01
C GLY A 108 23.43 -39.23 -42.76
N GLU A 109 23.11 -38.37 -41.80
CA GLU A 109 21.72 -37.94 -41.52
C GLU A 109 21.25 -36.80 -42.43
N THR A 110 22.12 -36.21 -43.25
CA THR A 110 21.76 -35.03 -44.04
C THR A 110 21.26 -35.44 -45.42
N LEU A 111 20.11 -34.90 -45.82
CA LEU A 111 19.50 -35.06 -47.13
C LEU A 111 19.63 -33.75 -47.89
N SER A 112 20.21 -33.83 -49.09
CA SER A 112 20.38 -32.70 -49.99
C SER A 112 19.58 -32.96 -51.25
N VAL A 113 18.70 -32.03 -51.64
CA VAL A 113 17.84 -32.16 -52.82
C VAL A 113 18.15 -31.04 -53.80
N ASP A 114 18.59 -31.45 -54.99
CA ASP A 114 18.85 -30.59 -56.13
C ASP A 114 17.73 -30.79 -57.15
N ALA A 115 16.96 -29.74 -57.43
CA ALA A 115 15.90 -29.76 -58.42
C ALA A 115 16.22 -28.81 -59.57
N LYS A 116 16.18 -29.34 -60.79
CA LYS A 116 16.22 -28.61 -62.04
C LYS A 116 14.80 -28.42 -62.56
N ILE A 117 14.43 -27.17 -62.78
CA ILE A 117 13.11 -26.80 -63.30
C ILE A 117 13.30 -26.40 -64.76
N ILE A 118 12.44 -26.91 -65.63
CA ILE A 118 12.49 -26.64 -67.07
C ILE A 118 11.16 -26.05 -67.50
N ASP A 119 11.22 -24.89 -68.14
CA ASP A 119 10.10 -24.32 -68.87
C ASP A 119 9.97 -25.06 -70.21
N VAL A 120 8.87 -25.79 -70.40
CA VAL A 120 8.65 -26.64 -71.57
C VAL A 120 8.39 -25.82 -72.82
N ARG A 121 7.77 -24.64 -72.68
CA ARG A 121 7.45 -23.73 -73.79
C ARG A 121 8.72 -23.04 -74.28
N ALA A 122 9.54 -22.53 -73.37
CA ALA A 122 10.81 -21.87 -73.69
C ALA A 122 11.95 -22.87 -73.98
N ALA A 123 11.75 -24.17 -73.69
CA ALA A 123 12.75 -25.22 -73.79
C ALA A 123 14.06 -24.92 -73.03
N ASN A 124 13.98 -24.09 -71.98
CA ASN A 124 15.13 -23.65 -71.20
C ASN A 124 15.02 -24.13 -69.75
N ALA A 125 16.17 -24.45 -69.15
CA ALA A 125 16.26 -24.74 -67.74
C ALA A 125 16.33 -23.44 -66.93
N LEU A 126 15.44 -23.30 -65.96
CA LEU A 126 15.52 -22.26 -64.95
C LEU A 126 16.66 -22.56 -63.98
N SER A 127 17.06 -21.56 -63.19
CA SER A 127 18.09 -21.73 -62.16
C SER A 127 17.75 -22.91 -61.24
N PRO A 128 18.71 -23.81 -60.96
CA PRO A 128 18.47 -24.97 -60.11
C PRO A 128 18.14 -24.53 -58.68
N VAL A 129 17.31 -25.34 -58.02
CA VAL A 129 16.88 -25.16 -56.64
C VAL A 129 17.58 -26.19 -55.77
N PHE A 130 18.06 -25.74 -54.61
CA PHE A 130 18.75 -26.56 -53.64
C PHE A 130 18.06 -26.46 -52.28
N VAL A 131 17.73 -27.60 -51.66
CA VAL A 131 17.12 -27.68 -50.32
C VAL A 131 17.83 -28.75 -49.51
N GLN A 132 18.07 -28.48 -48.22
CA GLN A 132 18.78 -29.39 -47.32
C GLN A 132 17.99 -29.61 -46.03
N GLY A 133 17.95 -30.85 -45.54
CA GLY A 133 17.34 -31.19 -44.25
C GLY A 133 18.05 -32.35 -43.56
N LYS A 134 17.75 -32.58 -42.27
CA LYS A 134 18.33 -33.68 -41.49
C LYS A 134 17.27 -34.74 -41.16
N GLY A 135 17.59 -36.01 -41.34
CA GLY A 135 16.74 -37.16 -41.02
C GLY A 135 15.68 -37.49 -42.08
N LEU A 136 15.38 -38.78 -42.23
CA LEU A 136 14.39 -39.29 -43.20
C LEU A 136 12.95 -38.89 -42.85
N ASP A 137 12.66 -38.60 -41.58
CA ASP A 137 11.33 -38.16 -41.14
C ASP A 137 10.98 -36.76 -41.65
N ASN A 138 12.00 -35.93 -41.91
CA ASN A 138 11.86 -34.54 -42.35
C ASN A 138 11.68 -34.38 -43.88
N ILE A 139 11.54 -35.47 -44.64
CA ILE A 139 11.25 -35.40 -46.10
C ILE A 139 10.00 -34.56 -46.40
N GLY A 140 9.04 -34.46 -45.48
CA GLY A 140 7.87 -33.59 -45.64
C GLY A 140 8.20 -32.09 -45.60
N LEU A 141 9.09 -31.68 -44.70
CA LEU A 141 9.56 -30.29 -44.62
C LEU A 141 10.40 -29.93 -45.84
N ILE A 142 11.30 -30.83 -46.26
CA ILE A 142 12.10 -30.68 -47.48
C ILE A 142 11.17 -30.54 -48.70
N ALA A 143 10.10 -31.35 -48.79
CA ALA A 143 9.13 -31.25 -49.86
C ALA A 143 8.35 -29.91 -49.87
N ALA A 144 7.99 -29.37 -48.69
CA ALA A 144 7.29 -28.09 -48.57
C ALA A 144 8.18 -26.88 -48.91
N GLU A 145 9.46 -26.93 -48.50
CA GLU A 145 10.45 -25.92 -48.85
C GLU A 145 10.79 -25.97 -50.34
N LEU A 146 10.99 -27.18 -50.88
CA LEU A 146 11.22 -27.41 -52.31
C LEU A 146 10.03 -26.97 -53.16
N LYS A 147 8.80 -27.21 -52.72
CA LYS A 147 7.58 -26.65 -53.33
C LYS A 147 7.73 -25.13 -53.44
N THR A 148 7.98 -24.46 -52.32
CA THR A 148 8.04 -23.00 -52.25
C THR A 148 9.07 -22.42 -53.22
N GLU A 149 10.28 -22.98 -53.24
CA GLU A 149 11.33 -22.55 -54.17
C GLU A 149 10.97 -22.84 -55.63
N ILE A 150 10.36 -24.00 -55.94
CA ILE A 150 9.88 -24.29 -57.30
C ILE A 150 8.90 -23.21 -57.76
N LEU A 151 7.94 -22.84 -56.90
CA LEU A 151 6.91 -21.87 -57.25
C LEU A 151 7.45 -20.46 -57.44
N VAL A 152 8.41 -20.05 -56.62
CA VAL A 152 9.11 -18.77 -56.79
C VAL A 152 9.88 -18.75 -58.11
N ARG A 153 10.59 -19.83 -58.46
CA ARG A 153 11.36 -19.90 -59.73
C ARG A 153 10.49 -19.98 -60.97
N THR A 154 9.35 -20.64 -60.90
CA THR A 154 8.37 -20.68 -62.01
C THR A 154 7.56 -19.39 -62.14
N GLY A 155 7.77 -18.40 -61.27
CA GLY A 155 7.01 -17.14 -61.26
C GLY A 155 5.55 -17.30 -60.83
N LEU A 156 5.21 -18.41 -60.18
CA LEU A 156 3.85 -18.74 -59.72
C LEU A 156 3.54 -18.13 -58.34
N ILE A 157 4.57 -17.88 -57.54
CA ILE A 157 4.49 -17.11 -56.30
C ILE A 157 5.51 -15.96 -56.38
N GLU A 158 5.04 -14.73 -56.20
CA GLU A 158 5.92 -13.58 -56.13
C GLU A 158 6.64 -13.54 -54.77
N LYS A 159 7.91 -13.18 -54.77
CA LYS A 159 8.67 -12.90 -53.55
C LYS A 159 8.41 -11.46 -53.09
N ILE A 160 8.49 -11.22 -51.79
CA ILE A 160 8.49 -9.86 -51.23
C ILE A 160 9.83 -9.24 -51.59
N PHE A 161 9.82 -8.29 -52.51
CA PHE A 161 11.03 -7.59 -52.94
C PHE A 161 11.47 -6.59 -51.87
N LYS A 162 10.51 -5.85 -51.31
CA LYS A 162 10.77 -4.78 -50.34
C LYS A 162 9.57 -4.53 -49.45
N ILE A 163 9.80 -4.16 -48.19
CA ILE A 163 8.77 -3.67 -47.28
C ILE A 163 9.04 -2.20 -46.98
N GLU A 164 8.07 -1.34 -47.29
CA GLU A 164 8.14 0.09 -46.99
C GLU A 164 7.14 0.45 -45.91
N ILE A 165 7.60 1.21 -44.90
CA ILE A 165 6.71 1.87 -43.95
C ILE A 165 6.62 3.34 -44.35
N LYS A 166 5.40 3.86 -44.46
CA LYS A 166 5.10 5.27 -44.77
C LYS A 166 4.23 5.85 -43.68
N GLY A 167 4.48 7.12 -43.34
CA GLY A 167 3.72 7.85 -42.32
C GLY A 167 4.25 7.67 -40.89
N ASN A 168 5.23 6.79 -40.67
CA ASN A 168 6.02 6.75 -39.46
C ASN A 168 7.01 7.95 -39.42
N ARG A 169 7.26 8.49 -38.23
CA ARG A 169 8.10 9.67 -37.98
C ARG A 169 9.00 9.46 -36.79
N LYS A 170 8.43 9.27 -35.60
CA LYS A 170 9.20 9.02 -34.37
C LYS A 170 9.55 7.55 -34.21
N ILE A 171 8.68 6.66 -34.70
CA ILE A 171 8.95 5.23 -34.68
C ILE A 171 9.74 4.87 -35.92
N GLU A 172 10.93 4.33 -35.73
CA GLU A 172 11.76 3.88 -36.86
C GLU A 172 11.07 2.74 -37.60
N ALA A 173 11.15 2.77 -38.94
CA ALA A 173 10.53 1.76 -39.79
C ALA A 173 11.03 0.34 -39.45
N VAL A 174 12.30 0.21 -39.04
CA VAL A 174 12.91 -1.06 -38.63
C VAL A 174 12.20 -1.67 -37.43
N ALA A 175 11.81 -0.86 -36.43
CA ALA A 175 11.10 -1.34 -35.24
C ALA A 175 9.72 -1.93 -35.59
N ILE A 176 9.06 -1.36 -36.59
CA ILE A 176 7.75 -1.84 -37.09
C ILE A 176 7.95 -3.13 -37.90
N ILE A 177 8.97 -3.16 -38.77
CA ILE A 177 9.32 -4.32 -39.61
C ILE A 177 9.72 -5.54 -38.76
N GLN A 178 10.31 -5.35 -37.58
CA GLN A 178 10.67 -6.46 -36.69
C GLN A 178 9.47 -7.15 -36.05
N GLN A 179 8.32 -6.48 -35.94
CA GLN A 179 7.12 -7.02 -35.29
C GLN A 179 6.22 -7.80 -36.27
N ILE A 180 6.32 -7.54 -37.57
CA ILE A 180 5.49 -8.18 -38.59
C ILE A 180 6.05 -9.54 -39.03
N LYS A 181 5.17 -10.42 -39.51
CA LYS A 181 5.49 -11.75 -40.03
C LYS A 181 6.08 -11.69 -41.45
N SER A 182 5.64 -10.73 -42.27
CA SER A 182 6.18 -10.52 -43.62
C SER A 182 7.65 -10.07 -43.57
N LYS A 183 8.51 -10.70 -44.40
CA LYS A 183 9.94 -10.35 -44.48
C LYS A 183 10.40 -10.23 -45.93
N GLU A 184 11.34 -9.32 -46.18
CA GLU A 184 11.98 -9.18 -47.48
C GLU A 184 12.67 -10.49 -47.89
N GLY A 185 12.56 -10.84 -49.17
CA GLY A 185 13.07 -12.08 -49.74
C GLY A 185 12.23 -13.33 -49.46
N LYS A 186 11.17 -13.25 -48.65
CA LYS A 186 10.25 -14.37 -48.38
C LYS A 186 9.06 -14.40 -49.37
N PRO A 187 8.35 -15.52 -49.50
CA PRO A 187 7.19 -15.62 -50.39
C PRO A 187 6.06 -14.69 -49.91
N PHE A 188 5.37 -14.07 -50.87
CA PHE A 188 4.23 -13.21 -50.59
C PHE A 188 2.97 -14.04 -50.29
N PHE A 189 2.40 -13.84 -49.09
CA PHE A 189 1.10 -14.42 -48.70
C PHE A 189 0.16 -13.33 -48.21
N GLU A 190 -1.00 -13.21 -48.86
CA GLU A 190 -2.00 -12.17 -48.51
C GLU A 190 -2.54 -12.33 -47.09
N ALA A 191 -2.66 -13.57 -46.59
CA ALA A 191 -3.07 -13.85 -45.22
C ALA A 191 -2.14 -13.24 -44.15
N TYR A 192 -0.85 -13.08 -44.45
CA TYR A 192 0.11 -12.47 -43.53
C TYR A 192 -0.09 -10.95 -43.41
N ILE A 193 -0.60 -10.28 -44.45
CA ILE A 193 -0.84 -8.83 -44.42
C ILE A 193 -1.88 -8.46 -43.36
N ALA A 194 -2.99 -9.21 -43.28
CA ALA A 194 -4.04 -8.94 -42.29
C ALA A 194 -3.56 -9.14 -40.85
N ASP A 195 -2.73 -10.16 -40.61
CA ASP A 195 -2.09 -10.40 -39.32
C ASP A 195 -1.07 -9.31 -38.97
N ASP A 196 -0.32 -8.84 -39.96
CA ASP A 196 0.68 -7.79 -39.81
C ASP A 196 0.02 -6.44 -39.49
N ILE A 197 -1.08 -6.08 -40.16
CA ILE A 197 -1.89 -4.89 -39.83
C ILE A 197 -2.36 -4.95 -38.36
N LYS A 198 -2.91 -6.09 -37.93
CA LYS A 198 -3.34 -6.27 -36.52
C LYS A 198 -2.18 -6.16 -35.54
N THR A 199 -1.01 -6.67 -35.91
CA THR A 199 0.19 -6.64 -35.06
C THR A 199 0.70 -5.21 -34.89
N ILE A 200 0.79 -4.45 -35.98
CA ILE A 200 1.18 -3.03 -35.95
C ILE A 200 0.15 -2.21 -35.14
N TYR A 201 -1.16 -2.46 -35.31
CA TYR A 201 -2.19 -1.77 -34.55
C TYR A 201 -2.11 -2.06 -33.04
N LYS A 202 -1.82 -3.31 -32.66
CA LYS A 202 -1.62 -3.73 -31.26
C LYS A 202 -0.41 -3.12 -30.57
N MET A 203 0.54 -2.56 -31.33
CA MET A 203 1.64 -1.77 -30.73
C MET A 203 1.10 -0.55 -29.99
N GLY A 204 -0.12 -0.09 -30.29
CA GLY A 204 -0.79 1.00 -29.57
C GLY A 204 -0.28 2.40 -29.94
N LEU A 205 0.62 2.51 -30.91
CA LEU A 205 1.33 3.74 -31.31
C LEU A 205 0.70 4.46 -32.51
N PHE A 206 -0.27 3.85 -33.19
CA PHE A 206 -0.85 4.36 -34.44
C PHE A 206 -2.37 4.49 -34.32
N LEU A 207 -2.95 5.50 -34.97
CA LEU A 207 -4.41 5.74 -35.09
C LEU A 207 -5.03 4.90 -36.20
N ASP A 208 -4.28 4.71 -37.28
CA ASP A 208 -4.70 3.94 -38.45
C ASP A 208 -3.50 3.21 -39.06
N VAL A 209 -3.77 2.02 -39.61
CA VAL A 209 -2.78 1.17 -40.26
C VAL A 209 -3.43 0.54 -41.49
N SER A 210 -2.90 0.89 -42.66
CA SER A 210 -3.31 0.30 -43.93
C SER A 210 -2.12 -0.32 -44.65
N ALA A 211 -2.37 -1.27 -45.54
CA ALA A 211 -1.34 -1.88 -46.35
C ALA A 211 -1.75 -1.86 -47.82
N ALA A 212 -0.82 -1.49 -48.69
CA ALA A 212 -0.97 -1.57 -50.14
C ALA A 212 0.13 -2.44 -50.74
N THR A 213 -0.17 -3.13 -51.84
CA THR A 213 0.82 -3.95 -52.55
C THR A 213 1.00 -3.46 -53.97
N THR A 214 2.24 -3.44 -54.45
CA THR A 214 2.58 -3.05 -55.82
C THR A 214 3.46 -4.14 -56.45
N SER A 215 3.09 -4.61 -57.64
CA SER A 215 3.90 -5.59 -58.39
C SER A 215 5.02 -4.89 -59.14
N THR A 216 6.24 -5.41 -59.00
CA THR A 216 7.42 -5.00 -59.75
C THR A 216 8.06 -6.21 -60.44
N PRO A 217 8.88 -6.03 -61.48
CA PRO A 217 9.61 -7.13 -62.11
C PRO A 217 10.49 -7.94 -61.14
N GLU A 218 10.96 -7.34 -60.03
CA GLU A 218 11.74 -8.03 -59.01
C GLU A 218 10.91 -8.72 -57.90
N GLY A 219 9.59 -8.46 -57.82
CA GLY A 219 8.68 -9.04 -56.83
C GLY A 219 7.60 -8.07 -56.33
N LYS A 220 6.91 -8.41 -55.23
CA LYS A 220 5.90 -7.56 -54.59
C LYS A 220 6.54 -6.59 -53.60
N ILE A 221 6.19 -5.32 -53.68
CA ILE A 221 6.48 -4.32 -52.64
C ILE A 221 5.25 -4.18 -51.74
N ILE A 222 5.43 -4.38 -50.43
CA ILE A 222 4.38 -4.14 -49.44
C ILE A 222 4.63 -2.77 -48.80
N THR A 223 3.68 -1.86 -48.93
CA THR A 223 3.73 -0.54 -48.29
C THR A 223 2.73 -0.49 -47.14
N PHE A 224 3.19 -0.47 -45.91
CA PHE A 224 2.35 -0.17 -44.75
C PHE A 224 2.29 1.34 -44.54
N THR A 225 1.10 1.92 -44.66
CA THR A 225 0.87 3.33 -44.34
C THR A 225 0.29 3.41 -42.93
N VAL A 226 1.05 4.02 -42.02
CA VAL A 226 0.68 4.18 -40.61
C VAL A 226 0.45 5.66 -40.31
N LEU A 227 -0.58 5.95 -39.51
CA LEU A 227 -0.80 7.28 -38.94
C LEU A 227 -0.39 7.25 -37.47
N GLU A 228 0.82 7.74 -37.16
CA GLU A 228 1.30 7.82 -35.77
C GLU A 228 0.38 8.66 -34.89
N LYS A 229 0.12 8.17 -33.67
CA LYS A 229 -0.58 8.94 -32.63
C LYS A 229 0.26 10.15 -32.25
N GLY A 230 -0.36 11.33 -32.21
CA GLY A 230 0.28 12.52 -31.69
C GLY A 230 0.44 12.47 -30.17
N LEU A 231 1.19 13.44 -29.64
CA LEU A 231 1.37 13.59 -28.20
C LEU A 231 0.28 14.50 -27.62
N ILE A 232 -0.06 14.25 -26.35
CA ILE A 232 -0.89 15.15 -25.55
C ILE A 232 -0.03 16.34 -25.14
N THR A 233 -0.30 17.53 -25.69
CA THR A 233 0.43 18.76 -25.34
C THR A 233 -0.13 19.47 -24.12
N ASP A 234 -1.44 19.35 -23.93
CA ASP A 234 -2.14 19.95 -22.81
C ASP A 234 -3.38 19.13 -22.43
N ILE A 235 -3.71 19.14 -21.15
CA ILE A 235 -4.92 18.55 -20.58
C ILE A 235 -5.71 19.68 -19.94
N GLN A 236 -6.80 20.07 -20.61
CA GLN A 236 -7.66 21.15 -20.17
C GLN A 236 -8.90 20.58 -19.48
N ILE A 237 -9.12 20.95 -18.23
CA ILE A 237 -10.33 20.61 -17.49
C ILE A 237 -11.15 21.89 -17.40
N LYS A 238 -12.42 21.83 -17.82
CA LYS A 238 -13.37 22.94 -17.83
C LYS A 238 -14.60 22.55 -17.02
N GLY A 239 -15.21 23.53 -16.35
CA GLY A 239 -16.44 23.34 -15.59
C GLY A 239 -16.26 22.77 -14.18
N ASN A 240 -15.03 22.49 -13.74
CA ASN A 240 -14.72 22.08 -12.37
C ASN A 240 -14.76 23.27 -11.39
N LYS A 241 -15.91 23.56 -10.78
CA LYS A 241 -16.05 24.61 -9.76
C LYS A 241 -16.02 24.04 -8.35
N ALA A 242 -16.42 22.80 -8.17
CA ALA A 242 -16.51 22.12 -6.88
C ALA A 242 -15.23 21.38 -6.48
N LEU A 243 -14.41 21.00 -7.47
CA LEU A 243 -13.16 20.27 -7.26
C LEU A 243 -11.99 21.02 -7.91
N ASP A 244 -10.87 21.04 -7.19
CA ASP A 244 -9.63 21.61 -7.67
C ASP A 244 -9.09 20.80 -8.85
N LYS A 245 -8.46 21.51 -9.80
CA LYS A 245 -7.93 20.90 -11.02
C LYS A 245 -6.88 19.84 -10.70
N ASP A 246 -6.05 20.09 -9.70
CA ASP A 246 -4.93 19.22 -9.33
C ASP A 246 -5.43 17.86 -8.78
N ASP A 247 -6.49 17.86 -7.96
CA ASP A 247 -7.15 16.65 -7.45
C ASP A 247 -7.67 15.76 -8.60
N ILE A 248 -8.25 16.39 -9.64
CA ILE A 248 -8.75 15.69 -10.82
C ILE A 248 -7.56 15.13 -11.62
N GLN A 249 -6.47 15.88 -11.77
CA GLN A 249 -5.29 15.41 -12.49
C GLN A 249 -4.57 14.26 -11.77
N GLU A 250 -4.60 14.20 -10.44
CA GLU A 250 -3.94 13.15 -9.66
C GLU A 250 -4.57 11.76 -9.90
N VAL A 251 -5.89 11.69 -10.09
CA VAL A 251 -6.59 10.43 -10.36
C VAL A 251 -6.47 9.96 -11.81
N MET A 252 -6.07 10.85 -12.73
CA MET A 252 -5.94 10.55 -14.15
C MET A 252 -4.69 9.72 -14.46
N THR A 253 -4.79 8.90 -15.50
CA THR A 253 -3.70 8.05 -15.98
C THR A 253 -2.92 8.72 -17.09
N ILE A 254 -3.60 9.49 -17.95
CA ILE A 254 -2.96 10.20 -19.05
C ILE A 254 -2.09 11.34 -18.55
N LYS A 255 -0.91 11.50 -19.16
CA LYS A 255 0.01 12.59 -18.83
C LYS A 255 0.35 13.43 -20.05
N ILE A 256 0.73 14.68 -19.80
CA ILE A 256 1.29 15.55 -20.83
C ILE A 256 2.57 14.91 -21.37
N ARG A 257 2.80 15.02 -22.68
CA ARG A 257 3.86 14.37 -23.48
C ARG A 257 3.72 12.85 -23.65
N GLU A 258 2.60 12.27 -23.24
CA GLU A 258 2.26 10.88 -23.56
C GLU A 258 1.54 10.78 -24.91
N SER A 259 1.63 9.64 -25.58
CA SER A 259 0.88 9.34 -26.81
C SER A 259 -0.62 9.22 -26.54
N LEU A 260 -1.44 9.86 -27.38
CA LEU A 260 -2.90 9.87 -27.26
C LEU A 260 -3.49 8.44 -27.26
N ASN A 261 -4.26 8.10 -26.23
CA ASN A 261 -4.94 6.80 -26.14
C ASN A 261 -6.40 6.98 -25.69
N GLN A 262 -7.35 6.69 -26.60
CA GLN A 262 -8.78 6.83 -26.35
C GLN A 262 -9.31 5.91 -25.25
N GLU A 263 -8.73 4.72 -25.07
CA GLU A 263 -9.14 3.80 -24.01
C GLU A 263 -8.73 4.34 -22.64
N LYS A 264 -7.54 4.95 -22.55
CA LYS A 264 -7.10 5.63 -21.32
C LYS A 264 -7.97 6.85 -21.00
N ILE A 265 -8.34 7.64 -22.01
CA ILE A 265 -9.25 8.79 -21.83
C ILE A 265 -10.59 8.31 -21.25
N LYS A 266 -11.19 7.26 -21.82
CA LYS A 266 -12.43 6.67 -21.29
C LYS A 266 -12.28 6.14 -19.87
N ALA A 267 -11.18 5.45 -19.57
CA ALA A 267 -10.91 4.98 -18.22
C ALA A 267 -10.76 6.15 -17.22
N ASP A 268 -10.11 7.23 -17.64
CA ASP A 268 -9.95 8.42 -16.81
C ASP A 268 -11.29 9.15 -16.59
N ILE A 269 -12.19 9.19 -17.57
CA ILE A 269 -13.56 9.70 -17.38
C ILE A 269 -14.26 8.95 -16.24
N GLU A 270 -14.19 7.62 -16.21
CA GLU A 270 -14.79 6.82 -15.12
C GLU A 270 -14.14 7.08 -13.75
N LYS A 271 -12.83 7.30 -13.72
CA LYS A 271 -12.12 7.68 -12.48
C LYS A 271 -12.53 9.07 -11.98
N ILE A 272 -12.61 10.04 -12.88
CA ILE A 272 -13.07 11.40 -12.56
C ILE A 272 -14.52 11.34 -12.08
N LYS A 273 -15.39 10.57 -12.75
CA LYS A 273 -16.77 10.36 -12.31
C LYS A 273 -16.83 9.74 -10.91
N THR A 274 -15.98 8.76 -10.62
CA THR A 274 -15.87 8.15 -9.29
C THR A 274 -15.41 9.15 -8.22
N LEU A 275 -14.49 10.06 -8.56
CA LEU A 275 -14.05 11.15 -7.69
C LEU A 275 -15.20 12.12 -7.37
N TYR A 276 -15.97 12.52 -8.39
CA TYR A 276 -17.17 13.36 -8.23
C TYR A 276 -18.27 12.65 -7.43
N ASP A 277 -18.53 11.37 -7.69
CA ASP A 277 -19.46 10.52 -6.92
C ASP A 277 -19.11 10.55 -5.43
N GLY A 278 -17.84 10.34 -5.08
CA GLY A 278 -17.37 10.34 -3.68
C GLY A 278 -17.50 11.68 -2.95
N LYS A 279 -17.67 12.78 -3.70
CA LYS A 279 -17.87 14.15 -3.21
C LYS A 279 -19.34 14.57 -3.26
N GLY A 280 -20.24 13.67 -3.63
CA GLY A 280 -21.69 13.88 -3.66
C GLY A 280 -22.25 14.37 -5.00
N TYR A 281 -21.45 14.43 -6.05
CA TYR A 281 -21.85 14.92 -7.38
C TYR A 281 -22.16 13.76 -8.33
N SER A 282 -23.08 12.87 -7.93
CA SER A 282 -23.35 11.64 -8.70
C SER A 282 -24.03 11.86 -10.05
N ASN A 283 -24.56 13.06 -10.28
CA ASN A 283 -25.15 13.47 -11.54
C ASN A 283 -24.15 14.22 -12.44
N ALA A 284 -22.85 14.22 -12.13
CA ALA A 284 -21.86 14.89 -12.95
C ALA A 284 -21.77 14.26 -14.35
N GLU A 285 -21.83 15.10 -15.38
CA GLU A 285 -21.62 14.70 -16.77
C GLU A 285 -20.24 15.16 -17.22
N ILE A 286 -19.46 14.26 -17.82
CA ILE A 286 -18.12 14.56 -18.32
C ILE A 286 -18.11 14.26 -19.81
N ILE A 287 -17.84 15.27 -20.62
CA ILE A 287 -17.74 15.16 -22.08
C ILE A 287 -16.27 15.34 -22.45
N ASP A 288 -15.67 14.35 -23.10
CA ASP A 288 -14.33 14.47 -23.68
C ASP A 288 -14.38 15.05 -25.09
N SER A 289 -13.41 15.91 -25.39
CA SER A 289 -13.13 16.35 -26.75
C SER A 289 -11.62 16.40 -26.98
N VAL A 290 -11.20 15.98 -28.18
CA VAL A 290 -9.79 15.99 -28.58
C VAL A 290 -9.63 17.05 -29.66
N GLU A 291 -9.02 18.17 -29.31
CA GLU A 291 -8.76 19.29 -30.21
C GLU A 291 -7.36 19.17 -30.80
N ARG A 292 -7.19 19.55 -32.08
CA ARG A 292 -5.85 19.67 -32.67
C ARG A 292 -5.22 20.99 -32.21
N ASP A 293 -4.03 20.89 -31.63
CA ASP A 293 -3.26 22.01 -31.10
C ASP A 293 -1.95 22.18 -31.90
N GLY A 294 -2.08 22.48 -33.20
CA GLY A 294 -0.98 22.51 -34.17
C GLY A 294 -1.07 21.40 -35.23
N GLU A 295 -0.01 21.19 -36.01
CA GLU A 295 -0.04 20.18 -37.09
C GLU A 295 -0.13 18.73 -36.59
N LYS A 296 0.34 18.42 -35.37
CA LYS A 296 0.59 17.04 -34.89
C LYS A 296 0.35 16.81 -33.39
N ASP A 297 -0.09 17.85 -32.70
CA ASP A 297 -0.25 17.88 -31.26
C ASP A 297 -1.74 17.92 -30.91
N PHE A 298 -2.11 17.26 -29.82
CA PHE A 298 -3.50 17.13 -29.41
C PHE A 298 -3.68 17.69 -28.00
N ARG A 299 -4.72 18.50 -27.84
CA ARG A 299 -5.22 18.93 -26.53
C ARG A 299 -6.42 18.07 -26.17
N VAL A 300 -6.38 17.45 -24.99
CA VAL A 300 -7.52 16.72 -24.45
C VAL A 300 -8.28 17.66 -23.54
N VAL A 301 -9.56 17.88 -23.85
CA VAL A 301 -10.45 18.76 -23.09
C VAL A 301 -11.51 17.91 -22.42
N PHE A 302 -11.59 17.98 -21.10
CA PHE A 302 -12.69 17.42 -20.31
C PHE A 302 -13.62 18.57 -19.92
N ASP A 303 -14.84 18.58 -20.48
CA ASP A 303 -15.89 19.51 -20.13
C ASP A 303 -16.82 18.86 -19.10
N ILE A 304 -16.81 19.38 -17.88
CA ILE A 304 -17.49 18.80 -16.72
C ILE A 304 -18.70 19.66 -16.36
N LYS A 305 -19.89 19.06 -16.38
CA LYS A 305 -21.10 19.62 -15.78
C LYS A 305 -21.34 18.93 -14.44
N GLU A 306 -20.96 19.60 -13.36
CA GLU A 306 -20.95 18.99 -12.01
C GLU A 306 -22.36 18.69 -11.46
N ASN A 307 -23.36 19.50 -11.84
CA ASN A 307 -24.73 19.44 -11.31
C ASN A 307 -24.79 19.58 -9.76
N ASP A 308 -26.00 19.51 -9.18
CA ASP A 308 -26.18 19.67 -7.73
C ASP A 308 -25.75 18.43 -6.95
N ARG A 309 -25.28 18.64 -5.70
CA ARG A 309 -24.97 17.55 -4.79
C ARG A 309 -26.22 16.76 -4.41
N VAL A 310 -26.09 15.44 -4.41
CA VAL A 310 -27.10 14.50 -3.92
C VAL A 310 -26.70 13.96 -2.54
N TYR A 311 -27.68 13.82 -1.67
CA TYR A 311 -27.46 13.34 -0.29
C TYR A 311 -28.34 12.14 0.03
N ILE A 312 -27.89 11.29 0.95
CA ILE A 312 -28.66 10.17 1.48
C ILE A 312 -29.80 10.72 2.33
N LYS A 313 -31.04 10.46 1.90
CA LYS A 313 -32.24 10.90 2.62
C LYS A 313 -32.67 9.91 3.69
N ALA A 314 -32.63 8.62 3.36
CA ALA A 314 -33.06 7.55 4.25
C ALA A 314 -32.30 6.25 3.98
N ILE A 315 -31.99 5.54 5.06
CA ILE A 315 -31.45 4.18 5.06
C ILE A 315 -32.48 3.29 5.75
N THR A 316 -33.07 2.37 4.99
CA THR A 316 -34.07 1.42 5.45
C THR A 316 -33.53 0.00 5.47
N PHE A 317 -34.03 -0.78 6.42
CA PHE A 317 -33.68 -2.19 6.60
C PHE A 317 -34.96 -3.01 6.53
N GLU A 318 -34.90 -4.16 5.88
CA GLU A 318 -36.01 -5.11 5.78
C GLU A 318 -35.56 -6.47 6.30
N GLY A 319 -36.41 -7.12 7.11
CA GLY A 319 -36.14 -8.45 7.68
C GLY A 319 -35.30 -8.46 8.96
N ASN A 320 -35.02 -7.28 9.53
CA ASN A 320 -34.45 -7.18 10.88
C ASN A 320 -35.55 -7.25 11.96
N GLU A 321 -35.64 -8.37 12.67
CA GLU A 321 -36.63 -8.60 13.75
C GLU A 321 -35.98 -8.61 15.13
N ALA A 322 -34.77 -9.16 15.24
CA ALA A 322 -34.02 -9.25 16.49
C ALA A 322 -33.38 -7.91 16.92
N TYR A 323 -33.05 -7.05 15.97
CA TYR A 323 -32.46 -5.74 16.22
C TYR A 323 -33.27 -4.63 15.56
N SER A 324 -33.36 -3.48 16.24
CA SER A 324 -34.04 -2.32 15.69
C SER A 324 -33.23 -1.68 14.55
N SER A 325 -33.92 -1.09 13.58
CA SER A 325 -33.26 -0.38 12.46
C SER A 325 -32.36 0.76 12.96
N LYS A 326 -32.65 1.34 14.12
CA LYS A 326 -31.84 2.38 14.75
C LYS A 326 -30.51 1.84 15.27
N GLU A 327 -30.51 0.66 15.88
CA GLU A 327 -29.28 0.01 16.37
C GLU A 327 -28.38 -0.36 15.20
N ILE A 328 -28.92 -0.98 14.16
CA ILE A 328 -28.17 -1.36 12.96
C ILE A 328 -27.60 -0.12 12.27
N ARG A 329 -28.41 0.95 12.11
CA ARG A 329 -27.94 2.23 11.56
C ARG A 329 -26.82 2.85 12.40
N GLY A 330 -26.89 2.74 13.73
CA GLY A 330 -25.87 3.27 14.63
C GLY A 330 -24.48 2.63 14.49
N MET A 331 -24.39 1.45 13.88
CA MET A 331 -23.13 0.73 13.62
C MET A 331 -22.51 1.11 12.27
N MET A 332 -23.30 1.72 11.39
CA MET A 332 -22.83 2.17 10.07
C MET A 332 -22.04 3.46 10.21
N SER A 333 -21.01 3.61 9.39
CA SER A 333 -20.35 4.90 9.20
C SER A 333 -21.08 5.76 8.17
N THR A 334 -21.79 5.13 7.24
CA THR A 334 -22.72 5.79 6.30
C THR A 334 -23.94 6.29 7.07
N SER A 335 -24.27 7.57 6.91
CA SER A 335 -25.33 8.24 7.65
C SER A 335 -26.29 9.01 6.75
N GLU A 336 -27.51 9.21 7.23
CA GLU A 336 -28.51 10.07 6.59
C GLU A 336 -28.15 11.55 6.77
N HIS A 337 -28.57 12.39 5.82
CA HIS A 337 -28.36 13.83 5.89
C HIS A 337 -29.24 14.46 6.98
N GLY A 338 -28.61 15.05 7.99
CA GLY A 338 -29.25 15.65 9.16
C GLY A 338 -29.02 17.16 9.31
N PHE A 339 -29.56 17.75 10.37
CA PHE A 339 -29.48 19.20 10.63
C PHE A 339 -28.04 19.72 10.83
N LEU A 340 -27.13 18.88 11.33
CA LEU A 340 -25.71 19.21 11.55
C LEU A 340 -24.77 18.73 10.42
N SER A 341 -25.30 18.17 9.33
CA SER A 341 -24.51 17.62 8.23
C SER A 341 -23.59 18.62 7.53
N PHE A 342 -23.79 19.92 7.73
CA PHE A 342 -22.90 20.96 7.22
C PHE A 342 -21.54 21.04 7.94
N ILE A 343 -21.41 20.43 9.13
CA ILE A 343 -20.14 20.38 9.90
C ILE A 343 -19.45 19.02 9.71
N THR A 344 -20.22 17.94 9.60
CA THR A 344 -19.73 16.55 9.71
C THR A 344 -19.57 15.82 8.38
N ASP A 345 -19.84 16.47 7.24
CA ASP A 345 -19.90 15.86 5.90
C ASP A 345 -20.83 14.61 5.82
N SER A 346 -21.77 14.48 6.76
CA SER A 346 -22.69 13.33 6.85
C SER A 346 -23.80 13.42 5.80
N GLY A 347 -24.15 12.28 5.20
CA GLY A 347 -25.13 12.20 4.11
C GLY A 347 -24.53 12.03 2.72
N LEU A 348 -23.21 11.97 2.56
CA LEU A 348 -22.56 11.64 1.29
C LEU A 348 -22.45 10.12 1.11
N LEU A 349 -22.83 9.60 -0.06
CA LEU A 349 -22.71 8.18 -0.36
C LEU A 349 -21.29 7.84 -0.84
N LYS A 350 -20.57 7.07 -0.04
CA LYS A 350 -19.33 6.41 -0.44
C LYS A 350 -19.58 4.90 -0.57
N ARG A 351 -19.52 4.36 -1.79
CA ARG A 351 -19.86 2.94 -2.05
C ARG A 351 -18.97 1.96 -1.28
N ASP A 352 -17.67 2.23 -1.19
CA ASP A 352 -16.74 1.37 -0.43
C ASP A 352 -17.07 1.35 1.06
N GLN A 353 -17.46 2.50 1.61
CA GLN A 353 -17.86 2.62 3.00
C GLN A 353 -19.18 1.89 3.27
N LEU A 354 -20.16 2.00 2.38
CA LEU A 354 -21.42 1.26 2.48
C LEU A 354 -21.19 -0.26 2.43
N LYS A 355 -20.28 -0.72 1.56
CA LYS A 355 -19.89 -2.14 1.49
C LYS A 355 -19.24 -2.62 2.78
N GLN A 356 -18.36 -1.81 3.37
CA GLN A 356 -17.79 -2.09 4.68
C GLN A 356 -18.86 -2.14 5.77
N ASP A 357 -19.82 -1.22 5.74
CA ASP A 357 -20.93 -1.18 6.70
C ASP A 357 -21.80 -2.43 6.62
N ILE A 358 -22.09 -2.95 5.41
CA ILE A 358 -22.76 -4.25 5.23
C ILE A 358 -21.97 -5.38 5.89
N GLY A 359 -20.65 -5.40 5.70
CA GLY A 359 -19.77 -6.35 6.36
C GLY A 359 -19.79 -6.23 7.88
N LYS A 360 -19.86 -5.02 8.44
CA LYS A 360 -20.01 -4.78 9.89
C LYS A 360 -21.34 -5.30 10.41
N ILE A 361 -22.44 -5.03 9.70
CA ILE A 361 -23.78 -5.53 10.08
C ILE A 361 -23.77 -7.06 10.08
N ALA A 362 -23.27 -7.68 9.01
CA ALA A 362 -23.17 -9.15 8.94
C ALA A 362 -22.32 -9.70 10.09
N SER A 363 -21.17 -9.10 10.36
CA SER A 363 -20.29 -9.48 11.48
C SER A 363 -20.99 -9.33 12.82
N TYR A 364 -21.78 -8.27 13.02
CA TYR A 364 -22.53 -8.06 14.25
C TYR A 364 -23.56 -9.19 14.49
N TYR A 365 -24.29 -9.61 13.46
CA TYR A 365 -25.18 -10.77 13.55
C TYR A 365 -24.43 -12.07 13.88
N PHE A 366 -23.31 -12.35 13.19
CA PHE A 366 -22.48 -13.52 13.47
C PHE A 366 -21.88 -13.52 14.88
N ASN A 367 -21.55 -12.34 15.40
CA ASN A 367 -20.98 -12.15 16.74
C ASN A 367 -22.04 -12.22 17.85
N ASN A 368 -23.32 -12.25 17.51
CA ASN A 368 -24.43 -12.31 18.47
C ASN A 368 -25.27 -13.60 18.37
N GLY A 369 -24.80 -14.58 17.62
CA GLY A 369 -25.35 -15.94 17.59
C GLY A 369 -26.11 -16.30 16.32
N PHE A 370 -26.18 -15.41 15.34
CA PHE A 370 -26.92 -15.65 14.10
C PHE A 370 -26.00 -16.23 13.02
N ILE A 371 -25.67 -17.52 13.12
CA ILE A 371 -24.69 -18.20 12.24
C ILE A 371 -25.11 -18.24 10.77
N ASN A 372 -26.42 -18.16 10.50
CA ASN A 372 -27.01 -18.23 9.16
C ASN A 372 -27.50 -16.86 8.67
N ALA A 373 -27.06 -15.77 9.33
CA ALA A 373 -27.43 -14.43 8.93
C ALA A 373 -26.89 -14.11 7.52
N GLN A 374 -27.73 -13.52 6.69
CA GLN A 374 -27.37 -13.04 5.37
C GLN A 374 -27.80 -11.58 5.24
N VAL A 375 -26.86 -10.71 4.90
CA VAL A 375 -27.12 -9.31 4.57
C VAL A 375 -26.97 -9.19 3.06
N GLY A 376 -28.05 -8.83 2.38
CA GLY A 376 -28.09 -8.65 0.94
C GLY A 376 -27.33 -7.41 0.48
N GLU A 377 -27.03 -7.37 -0.82
CA GLU A 377 -26.48 -6.17 -1.46
C GLU A 377 -27.46 -4.99 -1.33
N PRO A 378 -26.96 -3.75 -1.16
CA PRO A 378 -27.81 -2.60 -0.91
C PRO A 378 -28.50 -2.18 -2.21
N GLU A 379 -29.83 -2.04 -2.16
CA GLU A 379 -30.60 -1.43 -3.24
C GLU A 379 -30.52 0.09 -3.11
N ILE A 380 -29.86 0.73 -4.08
CA ILE A 380 -29.65 2.18 -4.11
C ILE A 380 -30.56 2.77 -5.18
N THR A 381 -31.51 3.60 -4.78
CA THR A 381 -32.36 4.38 -5.69
C THR A 381 -32.07 5.87 -5.53
N ASN A 382 -32.06 6.60 -6.64
CA ASN A 382 -31.74 8.03 -6.66
C ASN A 382 -32.81 8.85 -7.37
N ASP A 383 -33.17 9.97 -6.74
CA ASP A 383 -33.92 11.07 -7.35
C ASP A 383 -32.93 12.18 -7.79
N LYS A 384 -33.44 13.28 -8.35
CA LYS A 384 -32.61 14.45 -8.74
C LYS A 384 -31.80 15.07 -7.59
N LYS A 385 -32.21 14.87 -6.33
CA LYS A 385 -31.62 15.52 -5.14
C LYS A 385 -31.28 14.55 -4.00
N TRP A 386 -31.87 13.35 -3.98
CA TRP A 386 -31.83 12.46 -2.82
C TRP A 386 -31.49 11.03 -3.22
N ILE A 387 -30.78 10.32 -2.36
CA ILE A 387 -30.46 8.91 -2.45
C ILE A 387 -31.22 8.16 -1.34
N TYR A 388 -31.81 7.02 -1.68
CA TYR A 388 -32.43 6.08 -0.74
C TYR A 388 -31.68 4.76 -0.81
N ILE A 389 -31.37 4.19 0.36
CA ILE A 389 -30.63 2.94 0.48
C ILE A 389 -31.52 1.96 1.22
N LYS A 390 -31.77 0.81 0.63
CA LYS A 390 -32.53 -0.28 1.24
C LYS A 390 -31.64 -1.52 1.37
N ILE A 391 -31.53 -2.05 2.58
CA ILE A 391 -30.69 -3.21 2.90
C ILE A 391 -31.60 -4.35 3.36
N GLN A 392 -31.56 -5.48 2.67
CA GLN A 392 -32.33 -6.67 3.02
C GLN A 392 -31.51 -7.56 3.95
N ILE A 393 -32.09 -8.00 5.05
CA ILE A 393 -31.45 -8.83 6.07
C ILE A 393 -32.28 -10.08 6.29
N LYS A 394 -31.65 -11.25 6.29
CA LYS A 394 -32.23 -12.52 6.70
C LYS A 394 -31.46 -13.00 7.93
N GLU A 395 -31.99 -12.78 9.11
CA GLU A 395 -31.27 -13.00 10.38
C GLU A 395 -31.00 -14.49 10.65
N GLY A 396 -31.95 -15.37 10.35
CA GLY A 396 -31.85 -16.79 10.69
C GLY A 396 -32.07 -17.07 12.19
N LYS A 397 -31.81 -18.31 12.63
CA LYS A 397 -31.93 -18.70 14.03
C LYS A 397 -30.73 -18.23 14.84
N ARG A 398 -30.96 -17.88 16.11
CA ARG A 398 -29.90 -17.60 17.08
C ARG A 398 -29.43 -18.89 17.74
N PHE A 399 -28.11 -19.01 17.89
CA PHE A 399 -27.43 -20.16 18.49
C PHE A 399 -26.61 -19.74 19.72
N LYS A 400 -26.40 -20.69 20.62
CA LYS A 400 -25.53 -20.57 21.80
C LYS A 400 -24.36 -21.54 21.71
N PHE A 401 -23.29 -21.27 22.44
CA PHE A 401 -22.23 -22.25 22.61
C PHE A 401 -22.72 -23.47 23.39
N GLY A 402 -22.50 -24.65 22.83
CA GLY A 402 -22.75 -25.94 23.46
C GLY A 402 -21.48 -26.43 24.17
N LYS A 403 -21.01 -27.61 23.78
CA LYS A 403 -19.81 -28.25 24.33
C LYS A 403 -18.55 -27.58 23.79
N ILE A 404 -17.64 -27.19 24.67
CA ILE A 404 -16.35 -26.60 24.29
C ILE A 404 -15.22 -27.51 24.74
N GLU A 405 -14.28 -27.84 23.84
CA GLU A 405 -13.14 -28.71 24.15
C GLU A 405 -11.83 -28.18 23.56
N ILE A 406 -10.71 -28.56 24.19
CA ILE A 406 -9.36 -28.35 23.67
C ILE A 406 -8.71 -29.73 23.51
N SER A 407 -8.45 -30.12 22.26
CA SER A 407 -7.89 -31.42 21.90
C SER A 407 -6.53 -31.27 21.20
N GLY A 408 -5.88 -32.38 20.86
CA GLY A 408 -4.57 -32.39 20.19
C GLY A 408 -3.37 -32.38 21.14
N ASP A 409 -2.29 -31.72 20.75
CA ASP A 409 -0.99 -31.75 21.44
C ASP A 409 -1.03 -31.08 22.84
N LEU A 410 -0.18 -31.55 23.76
CA LEU A 410 -0.11 -31.07 25.16
C LEU A 410 0.92 -29.96 25.36
N LEU A 411 0.50 -28.77 25.80
CA LEU A 411 1.35 -27.63 26.19
C LEU A 411 1.94 -27.79 27.61
N GLN A 412 2.96 -26.99 27.95
CA GLN A 412 3.45 -26.92 29.34
C GLN A 412 2.35 -26.40 30.26
N LYS A 413 1.54 -25.45 29.77
CA LYS A 413 0.34 -25.00 30.48
C LYS A 413 -0.74 -26.09 30.50
N PRO A 414 -1.32 -26.41 31.68
CA PRO A 414 -2.41 -27.38 31.78
C PRO A 414 -3.63 -26.96 30.95
N ARG A 415 -4.32 -27.92 30.34
CA ARG A 415 -5.54 -27.65 29.57
C ARG A 415 -6.64 -26.95 30.38
N SER A 416 -6.73 -27.20 31.69
CA SER A 416 -7.69 -26.53 32.56
C SER A 416 -7.43 -25.03 32.69
N GLU A 417 -6.17 -24.60 32.68
CA GLU A 417 -5.79 -23.19 32.71
C GLU A 417 -6.09 -22.51 31.36
N LEU A 418 -5.76 -23.19 30.25
CA LEU A 418 -6.07 -22.70 28.91
C LEU A 418 -7.58 -22.56 28.69
N PHE A 419 -8.35 -23.56 29.13
CA PHE A 419 -9.82 -23.55 29.06
C PHE A 419 -10.42 -22.41 29.89
N ALA A 420 -9.93 -22.19 31.10
CA ALA A 420 -10.40 -21.10 31.97
C ALA A 420 -10.09 -19.70 31.41
N ALA A 421 -9.07 -19.58 30.54
CA ALA A 421 -8.68 -18.34 29.90
C ALA A 421 -9.39 -18.05 28.57
N LEU A 422 -10.13 -19.02 28.00
CA LEU A 422 -10.95 -18.82 26.82
C LEU A 422 -12.02 -17.75 27.08
N LYS A 423 -12.33 -16.97 26.06
CA LYS A 423 -13.41 -15.99 26.11
C LYS A 423 -14.77 -16.66 25.98
N ILE A 424 -14.88 -17.66 25.12
CA ILE A 424 -16.13 -18.39 24.94
C ILE A 424 -16.46 -19.24 26.16
N LYS A 425 -17.74 -19.29 26.53
CA LYS A 425 -18.25 -20.13 27.61
C LYS A 425 -19.52 -20.86 27.19
N GLU A 426 -19.71 -22.05 27.72
CA GLU A 426 -20.90 -22.85 27.46
C GLU A 426 -22.17 -22.11 27.90
N GLY A 427 -23.19 -22.09 27.04
CA GLY A 427 -24.47 -21.43 27.28
C GLY A 427 -24.53 -19.93 26.92
N GLU A 428 -23.40 -19.28 26.63
CA GLU A 428 -23.37 -17.91 26.10
C GLU A 428 -23.80 -17.89 24.61
N ASN A 429 -24.17 -16.72 24.10
CA ASN A 429 -24.54 -16.60 22.69
C ASN A 429 -23.31 -16.87 21.81
N TYR A 430 -23.49 -17.60 20.71
CA TYR A 430 -22.39 -17.86 19.80
C TYR A 430 -21.79 -16.54 19.29
N ASN A 431 -20.47 -16.41 19.37
CA ASN A 431 -19.75 -15.22 18.93
C ASN A 431 -18.53 -15.63 18.10
N ARG A 432 -18.58 -15.38 16.79
CA ARG A 432 -17.48 -15.72 15.86
C ARG A 432 -16.19 -14.99 16.20
N GLU A 433 -16.26 -13.73 16.64
CA GLU A 433 -15.07 -12.94 16.98
C GLU A 433 -14.35 -13.48 18.22
N GLU A 434 -15.09 -14.01 19.20
CA GLU A 434 -14.50 -14.64 20.38
C GLU A 434 -13.77 -15.93 20.03
N ILE A 435 -14.33 -16.77 19.13
CA ILE A 435 -13.63 -17.96 18.61
C ILE A 435 -12.30 -17.57 17.96
N ILE A 436 -12.29 -16.52 17.13
CA ILE A 436 -11.06 -16.03 16.49
C ILE A 436 -10.05 -15.55 17.54
N LYS A 437 -10.50 -14.80 18.54
CA LYS A 437 -9.64 -14.33 19.65
C LYS A 437 -9.07 -15.49 20.47
N ASP A 438 -9.84 -16.56 20.64
CA ASP A 438 -9.42 -17.74 21.37
C ASP A 438 -8.44 -18.60 20.54
N ILE A 439 -8.62 -18.69 19.22
CA ILE A 439 -7.63 -19.26 18.29
C ILE A 439 -6.32 -18.49 18.38
N ASP A 440 -6.37 -17.15 18.32
CA ASP A 440 -5.18 -16.30 18.45
C ASP A 440 -4.49 -16.50 19.81
N PHE A 441 -5.27 -16.57 20.89
CA PHE A 441 -4.75 -16.82 22.24
C PHE A 441 -4.06 -18.17 22.36
N LEU A 442 -4.69 -19.25 21.87
CA LEU A 442 -4.10 -20.59 21.90
C LEU A 442 -2.87 -20.69 20.99
N THR A 443 -2.91 -20.04 19.82
CA THR A 443 -1.76 -19.93 18.90
C THR A 443 -0.60 -19.21 19.58
N GLN A 444 -0.89 -18.08 20.25
CA GLN A 444 0.10 -17.32 21.01
C GLN A 444 0.67 -18.14 22.18
N ALA A 445 -0.15 -18.90 22.90
CA ALA A 445 0.32 -19.80 23.96
C ALA A 445 1.27 -20.89 23.42
N CYS A 446 0.99 -21.45 22.24
CA CYS A 446 1.91 -22.39 21.59
C CYS A 446 3.20 -21.68 21.13
N ASN A 447 3.06 -20.53 20.47
CA ASN A 447 4.18 -19.75 19.98
C ASN A 447 5.12 -19.34 21.10
N ASP A 448 4.61 -18.96 22.27
CA ASP A 448 5.43 -18.53 23.42
C ASP A 448 6.19 -19.69 24.10
N GLU A 449 5.81 -20.94 23.82
CA GLU A 449 6.61 -22.13 24.17
C GLU A 449 7.65 -22.49 23.09
N GLY A 450 7.77 -21.70 22.01
CA GLY A 450 8.75 -21.91 20.93
C GLY A 450 8.19 -22.54 19.65
N TYR A 451 6.89 -22.83 19.59
CA TYR A 451 6.25 -23.50 18.44
C TYR A 451 5.75 -22.48 17.41
N ALA A 452 6.63 -21.97 16.54
CA ALA A 452 6.29 -20.88 15.60
C ALA A 452 5.24 -21.27 14.53
N TYR A 453 5.18 -22.55 14.17
CA TYR A 453 4.27 -23.07 13.15
C TYR A 453 3.07 -23.82 13.75
N ALA A 454 2.71 -23.49 14.99
CA ALA A 454 1.52 -24.04 15.62
C ALA A 454 0.27 -23.65 14.82
N ASP A 455 -0.61 -24.62 14.62
CA ASP A 455 -1.89 -24.46 13.94
C ASP A 455 -3.02 -24.92 14.86
N ILE A 456 -4.02 -24.06 15.01
CA ILE A 456 -5.19 -24.31 15.86
C ILE A 456 -6.38 -24.43 14.93
N ASN A 457 -6.86 -25.66 14.73
CA ASN A 457 -7.98 -25.92 13.84
C ASN A 457 -9.29 -26.02 14.64
N PRO A 458 -10.20 -25.03 14.53
CA PRO A 458 -11.49 -25.09 15.20
C PRO A 458 -12.45 -26.02 14.46
N LYS A 459 -12.83 -27.13 15.09
CA LYS A 459 -13.93 -27.97 14.62
C LYS A 459 -15.24 -27.45 15.21
N VAL A 460 -16.07 -26.89 14.34
CA VAL A 460 -17.38 -26.34 14.72
C VAL A 460 -18.46 -27.31 14.27
N ASP A 461 -19.23 -27.84 15.22
CA ASP A 461 -20.38 -28.70 14.94
C ASP A 461 -21.68 -27.99 15.36
N THR A 462 -22.65 -27.94 14.46
CA THR A 462 -23.90 -27.18 14.66
C THR A 462 -25.05 -28.13 14.94
N ARG A 463 -25.57 -28.08 16.17
CA ARG A 463 -26.77 -28.81 16.59
C ARG A 463 -28.02 -27.96 16.34
N GLU A 464 -28.53 -27.99 15.11
CA GLU A 464 -29.66 -27.15 14.67
C GLU A 464 -30.95 -27.29 15.50
N LYS A 465 -31.26 -28.50 16.00
CA LYS A 465 -32.47 -28.76 16.78
C LYS A 465 -32.44 -28.11 18.15
N GLU A 466 -31.27 -28.10 18.79
CA GLU A 466 -31.05 -27.55 20.13
C GLU A 466 -30.60 -26.08 20.09
N GLN A 467 -30.31 -25.56 18.89
CA GLN A 467 -29.73 -24.23 18.68
C GLN A 467 -28.39 -24.05 19.41
N LEU A 468 -27.59 -25.12 19.44
CA LEU A 468 -26.28 -25.15 20.06
C LEU A 468 -25.18 -25.32 19.01
N VAL A 469 -24.01 -24.75 19.28
CA VAL A 469 -22.81 -24.89 18.46
C VAL A 469 -21.69 -25.38 19.36
N ASP A 470 -21.20 -26.59 19.08
CA ASP A 470 -20.07 -27.20 19.78
C ASP A 470 -18.77 -26.80 19.09
N VAL A 471 -17.72 -26.52 19.87
CA VAL A 471 -16.43 -26.05 19.35
C VAL A 471 -15.29 -26.86 19.99
N ASP A 472 -14.53 -27.59 19.17
CA ASP A 472 -13.32 -28.29 19.58
C ASP A 472 -12.09 -27.63 18.95
N PHE A 473 -11.23 -27.04 19.77
CA PHE A 473 -9.96 -26.45 19.35
C PHE A 473 -8.88 -27.53 19.28
N GLN A 474 -8.58 -28.02 18.08
CA GLN A 474 -7.54 -29.02 17.88
C GLN A 474 -6.18 -28.34 17.73
N ILE A 475 -5.28 -28.57 18.70
CA ILE A 475 -3.93 -28.01 18.72
C ILE A 475 -2.95 -28.93 17.96
N ILE A 476 -2.24 -28.37 16.98
CA ILE A 476 -1.12 -29.01 16.28
C ILE A 476 0.11 -28.11 16.45
N LYS A 477 1.08 -28.51 17.27
CA LYS A 477 2.21 -27.63 17.63
C LYS A 477 3.26 -27.49 16.55
N GLY A 478 3.58 -28.57 15.84
CA GLY A 478 4.78 -28.64 15.01
C GLY A 478 6.08 -28.70 15.83
N GLY A 479 7.21 -28.32 15.20
CA GLY A 479 8.54 -28.33 15.81
C GLY A 479 8.90 -27.03 16.53
N LEU A 480 9.90 -27.09 17.43
CA LEU A 480 10.49 -25.90 18.04
C LEU A 480 11.26 -25.09 16.99
N VAL A 481 11.20 -23.77 17.13
CA VAL A 481 11.89 -22.83 16.24
C VAL A 481 12.70 -21.83 17.07
N TYR A 482 13.98 -21.70 16.71
CA TYR A 482 14.89 -20.73 17.30
C TYR A 482 15.09 -19.54 16.36
N ILE A 483 15.26 -18.36 16.93
CA ILE A 483 15.61 -17.15 16.19
C ILE A 483 17.09 -17.25 15.81
N ASN A 484 17.40 -17.30 14.52
CA ASN A 484 18.77 -17.41 14.04
C ASN A 484 19.44 -16.04 13.94
N ARG A 485 18.86 -15.15 13.13
CA ARG A 485 19.38 -13.79 12.95
C ARG A 485 18.27 -12.75 12.97
N ILE A 486 18.57 -11.58 13.53
CA ILE A 486 17.72 -10.39 13.44
C ILE A 486 18.41 -9.35 12.55
N GLY A 487 17.94 -9.24 11.31
CA GLY A 487 18.34 -8.23 10.35
C GLY A 487 17.55 -6.94 10.54
N ILE A 488 18.22 -5.80 10.65
CA ILE A 488 17.59 -4.47 10.72
C ILE A 488 18.01 -3.68 9.48
N SER A 489 17.06 -3.05 8.80
CA SER A 489 17.33 -2.27 7.59
C SER A 489 16.40 -1.07 7.44
N GLY A 490 16.82 -0.09 6.64
CA GLY A 490 16.11 1.18 6.43
C GLY A 490 16.42 2.26 7.49
N ASN A 491 17.22 1.93 8.51
CA ASN A 491 17.74 2.84 9.52
C ASN A 491 19.01 3.56 9.01
N THR A 492 18.82 4.60 8.20
CA THR A 492 19.92 5.40 7.62
C THR A 492 20.54 6.39 8.61
N VAL A 493 19.75 6.91 9.56
CA VAL A 493 20.16 7.87 10.58
C VAL A 493 20.26 7.17 11.94
N THR A 494 19.22 6.43 12.32
CA THR A 494 19.11 5.74 13.60
C THR A 494 20.08 4.57 13.64
N ARG A 495 20.91 4.53 14.69
CA ARG A 495 21.86 3.44 14.89
C ARG A 495 21.13 2.13 15.17
N ASP A 496 21.63 1.02 14.61
CA ASP A 496 21.08 -0.32 14.81
C ASP A 496 20.83 -0.63 16.29
N LYS A 497 21.77 -0.28 17.17
CA LYS A 497 21.65 -0.52 18.62
C LYS A 497 20.40 0.09 19.26
N VAL A 498 19.90 1.21 18.73
CA VAL A 498 18.72 1.92 19.26
C VAL A 498 17.46 1.11 18.99
N ILE A 499 17.40 0.44 17.84
CA ILE A 499 16.32 -0.46 17.46
C ILE A 499 16.48 -1.79 18.20
N ARG A 500 17.69 -2.36 18.18
CA ARG A 500 17.98 -3.67 18.77
C ARG A 500 17.68 -3.75 20.27
N ARG A 501 17.99 -2.69 21.03
CA ARG A 501 17.69 -2.64 22.48
C ARG A 501 16.19 -2.54 22.83
N GLN A 502 15.33 -2.28 21.84
CA GLN A 502 13.87 -2.30 22.05
C GLN A 502 13.25 -3.69 21.77
N LEU A 503 14.04 -4.65 21.32
CA LEU A 503 13.56 -6.00 21.04
C LEU A 503 13.61 -6.85 22.32
N ASP A 504 12.49 -7.49 22.64
CA ASP A 504 12.38 -8.46 23.73
C ASP A 504 12.92 -9.85 23.31
N VAL A 505 13.08 -10.06 22.00
CA VAL A 505 13.69 -11.25 21.40
C VAL A 505 15.17 -10.99 21.11
N VAL A 506 16.01 -11.99 21.34
CA VAL A 506 17.42 -11.98 20.94
C VAL A 506 17.74 -13.16 20.03
N GLU A 507 18.84 -13.07 19.30
CA GLU A 507 19.34 -14.18 18.48
C GLU A 507 19.69 -15.37 19.38
N GLY A 508 19.20 -16.56 19.03
CA GLY A 508 19.29 -17.78 19.83
C GLY A 508 18.08 -18.07 20.73
N ASP A 509 17.18 -17.10 20.96
CA ASP A 509 15.95 -17.35 21.74
C ASP A 509 15.00 -18.29 20.98
N LEU A 510 14.18 -19.03 21.75
CA LEU A 510 12.98 -19.65 21.20
C LEU A 510 12.04 -18.58 20.65
N TYR A 511 11.38 -18.88 19.53
CA TYR A 511 10.34 -18.03 18.98
C TYR A 511 9.29 -17.71 20.05
N SER A 512 8.80 -16.46 20.08
CA SER A 512 7.67 -16.05 20.92
C SER A 512 6.94 -14.91 20.21
N SER A 513 5.66 -15.13 19.92
CA SER A 513 4.84 -14.09 19.29
C SER A 513 4.52 -12.95 20.27
N SER A 514 4.44 -13.22 21.58
CA SER A 514 4.31 -12.18 22.61
C SER A 514 5.50 -11.22 22.61
N LYS A 515 6.72 -11.75 22.66
CA LYS A 515 7.94 -10.92 22.64
C LYS A 515 8.06 -10.13 21.34
N LEU A 516 7.71 -10.71 20.18
CA LEU A 516 7.72 -9.98 18.90
C LEU A 516 6.68 -8.85 18.86
N LYS A 517 5.47 -9.12 19.33
CA LYS A 517 4.39 -8.11 19.40
C LYS A 517 4.76 -6.96 20.35
N ASN A 518 5.37 -7.26 21.50
CA ASN A 518 5.89 -6.26 22.41
C ASN A 518 7.02 -5.45 21.75
N SER A 519 7.98 -6.11 21.10
CA SER A 519 9.08 -5.48 20.36
C SER A 519 8.56 -4.50 19.30
N TYR A 520 7.57 -4.92 18.50
CA TYR A 520 6.89 -4.06 17.53
C TYR A 520 6.22 -2.85 18.22
N GLY A 521 5.54 -3.08 19.35
CA GLY A 521 4.98 -2.02 20.17
C GLY A 521 6.03 -1.04 20.71
N ASN A 522 7.18 -1.54 21.17
CA ASN A 522 8.30 -0.75 21.69
C ASN A 522 8.85 0.17 20.60
N LEU A 523 9.10 -0.35 19.39
CA LEU A 523 9.59 0.42 18.25
C LEU A 523 8.59 1.49 17.79
N ASN A 524 7.30 1.18 17.76
CA ASN A 524 6.27 2.16 17.43
C ASN A 524 6.15 3.27 18.49
N ARG A 525 6.36 2.96 19.77
CA ARG A 525 6.37 3.95 20.85
C ARG A 525 7.55 4.91 20.78
N LEU A 526 8.67 4.55 20.14
CA LEU A 526 9.77 5.48 19.89
C LEU A 526 9.36 6.67 19.02
N ARG A 527 8.38 6.49 18.13
CA ARG A 527 7.95 7.49 17.13
C ARG A 527 9.09 7.95 16.20
N TYR A 528 10.13 7.15 16.00
CA TYR A 528 11.22 7.42 15.05
C TYR A 528 10.91 7.00 13.61
N PHE A 529 9.91 6.12 13.46
CA PHE A 529 9.58 5.48 12.20
C PHE A 529 8.16 5.86 11.76
N GLU A 530 7.98 6.02 10.44
CA GLU A 530 6.68 6.06 9.76
C GLU A 530 6.06 4.67 9.70
N GLU A 531 6.90 3.67 9.41
CA GLU A 531 6.51 2.28 9.22
C GLU A 531 7.55 1.36 9.83
N VAL A 532 7.09 0.29 10.46
CA VAL A 532 7.90 -0.79 11.01
C VAL A 532 7.32 -2.10 10.50
N ASP A 533 8.07 -2.85 9.71
CA ASP A 533 7.66 -4.10 9.09
C ASP A 533 8.52 -5.24 9.64
N PHE A 534 7.88 -6.19 10.31
CA PHE A 534 8.52 -7.41 10.84
C PHE A 534 8.24 -8.55 9.87
N GLN A 535 9.28 -8.99 9.17
CA GLN A 535 9.20 -10.14 8.29
C GLN A 535 9.88 -11.35 8.92
N THR A 536 9.16 -12.45 9.01
CA THR A 536 9.70 -13.74 9.46
C THR A 536 9.96 -14.61 8.24
N GLU A 537 11.20 -15.07 8.09
CA GLU A 537 11.64 -15.91 6.98
C GLU A 537 12.10 -17.27 7.51
N LYS A 538 11.69 -18.34 6.82
CA LYS A 538 12.18 -19.69 7.14
C LYS A 538 13.65 -19.76 6.76
N SER A 539 14.51 -20.08 7.72
CA SER A 539 15.92 -20.30 7.42
C SER A 539 16.08 -21.65 6.69
N PRO A 540 17.19 -21.88 5.97
CA PRO A 540 17.47 -23.19 5.35
C PRO A 540 17.47 -24.35 6.35
N ASP A 541 17.83 -24.06 7.61
CA ASP A 541 17.70 -24.96 8.75
C ASP A 541 16.23 -25.01 9.22
N LYS A 542 15.63 -26.21 9.24
CA LYS A 542 14.18 -26.41 9.49
C LYS A 542 13.69 -25.96 10.87
N ASP A 543 14.58 -25.83 11.84
CA ASP A 543 14.33 -25.43 13.23
C ASP A 543 14.73 -23.98 13.52
N LYS A 544 15.04 -23.20 12.48
CA LYS A 544 15.50 -21.82 12.61
C LYS A 544 14.69 -20.85 11.76
N MET A 545 14.57 -19.63 12.27
CA MET A 545 13.85 -18.54 11.63
C MET A 545 14.68 -17.26 11.68
N ASP A 546 14.74 -16.57 10.55
CA ASP A 546 15.34 -15.24 10.45
C ASP A 546 14.25 -14.17 10.55
N ILE A 547 14.57 -13.07 11.23
CA ILE A 547 13.65 -11.94 11.42
C ILE A 547 14.25 -10.71 10.77
N ASN A 548 13.60 -10.22 9.73
CA ASN A 548 13.98 -9.01 9.01
C ASN A 548 13.06 -7.87 9.43
N ILE A 549 13.59 -6.93 10.19
CA ILE A 549 12.92 -5.71 10.63
C ILE A 549 13.28 -4.60 9.64
N ARG A 550 12.30 -4.16 8.84
CA ARG A 550 12.45 -3.03 7.95
C ARG A 550 11.77 -1.82 8.57
N VAL A 551 12.50 -0.71 8.66
CA VAL A 551 11.97 0.54 9.18
C VAL A 551 12.03 1.62 8.12
N LYS A 552 10.99 2.46 8.07
CA LYS A 552 11.01 3.70 7.30
C LYS A 552 11.16 4.86 8.28
N GLU A 553 12.33 5.47 8.31
CA GLU A 553 12.59 6.60 9.20
C GLU A 553 11.77 7.83 8.80
N LYS A 554 11.38 8.61 9.81
CA LYS A 554 10.70 9.89 9.63
C LYS A 554 11.40 11.01 10.40
N ASN A 555 11.00 12.25 10.15
CA ASN A 555 11.53 13.37 10.92
C ASN A 555 11.12 13.26 12.40
N THR A 556 12.12 13.24 13.29
CA THR A 556 11.96 13.14 14.74
C THR A 556 12.00 14.50 15.45
N GLY A 557 12.29 15.57 14.71
CA GLY A 557 12.30 16.94 15.19
C GLY A 557 10.88 17.50 15.28
N MET A 558 10.56 18.17 16.39
CA MET A 558 9.27 18.81 16.64
C MET A 558 9.49 20.24 17.11
N PHE A 559 8.74 21.17 16.51
CA PHE A 559 8.62 22.55 16.98
C PHE A 559 7.19 22.77 17.45
N MET A 560 7.03 23.21 18.68
CA MET A 560 5.74 23.53 19.30
C MET A 560 5.75 25.00 19.71
N ILE A 561 4.71 25.72 19.32
CA ILE A 561 4.44 27.08 19.79
C ILE A 561 3.03 27.10 20.37
N GLY A 562 2.87 27.72 21.52
CA GLY A 562 1.60 27.83 22.21
C GLY A 562 1.46 29.20 22.85
N ALA A 563 0.23 29.63 23.04
CA ALA A 563 -0.08 30.78 23.86
C ALA A 563 -1.20 30.38 24.83
N GLY A 564 -1.14 30.89 26.05
CA GLY A 564 -2.12 30.65 27.08
C GLY A 564 -2.44 31.92 27.84
N TYR A 565 -3.61 31.96 28.45
CA TYR A 565 -3.97 33.01 29.40
C TYR A 565 -4.45 32.35 30.70
N SER A 566 -3.94 32.80 31.84
CA SER A 566 -4.42 32.36 33.15
C SER A 566 -4.58 33.52 34.11
N ALA A 567 -5.46 33.37 35.12
CA ALA A 567 -5.61 34.39 36.15
C ALA A 567 -4.34 34.59 36.99
N ALA A 568 -3.45 33.58 37.06
CA ALA A 568 -2.24 33.62 37.86
C ALA A 568 -1.02 34.18 37.09
N GLU A 569 -0.86 33.78 35.83
CA GLU A 569 0.31 34.12 35.00
C GLU A 569 -0.01 35.09 33.85
N GLN A 570 -1.27 35.54 33.77
CA GLN A 570 -1.78 36.37 32.66
C GLN A 570 -1.47 35.73 31.31
N ALA A 571 -1.02 36.52 30.32
CA ALA A 571 -0.63 36.02 29.01
C ALA A 571 0.74 35.34 29.06
N LEU A 572 0.81 34.12 28.54
CA LEU A 572 2.00 33.29 28.43
C LEU A 572 2.20 32.85 26.99
N ILE A 573 3.39 33.01 26.45
CA ILE A 573 3.82 32.44 25.17
C ILE A 573 4.85 31.35 25.47
N MET A 574 4.63 30.15 24.93
CA MET A 574 5.54 29.02 25.09
C MET A 574 6.05 28.56 23.73
N GLY A 575 7.35 28.32 23.65
CA GLY A 575 8.01 27.73 22.49
C GLY A 575 8.86 26.56 22.92
N GLN A 576 8.85 25.48 22.15
CA GLN A 576 9.67 24.30 22.41
C GLN A 576 10.20 23.72 21.10
N ILE A 577 11.49 23.41 21.07
CA ILE A 577 12.13 22.65 20.01
C ILE A 577 12.64 21.36 20.64
N VAL A 578 12.23 20.21 20.10
CA VAL A 578 12.65 18.88 20.57
C VAL A 578 13.20 18.10 19.39
N GLN A 579 14.32 17.41 19.61
CA GLN A 579 14.83 16.39 18.72
C GLN A 579 14.87 15.06 19.48
N ASN A 580 13.91 14.15 19.19
CA ASN A 580 13.73 12.90 19.94
C ASN A 580 14.76 11.79 19.62
N ASN A 581 15.51 11.95 18.52
CA ASN A 581 16.55 11.00 18.09
C ASN A 581 17.80 11.77 17.64
N PHE A 582 18.37 12.54 18.56
CA PHE A 582 19.50 13.43 18.29
C PHE A 582 20.67 12.63 17.70
N LEU A 583 21.08 13.01 16.48
CA LEU A 583 22.16 12.37 15.70
C LEU A 583 21.99 10.84 15.51
N GLY A 584 20.77 10.31 15.65
CA GLY A 584 20.50 8.88 15.49
C GLY A 584 20.84 7.99 16.71
N TYR A 585 21.15 8.57 17.87
CA TYR A 585 21.53 7.82 19.08
C TYR A 585 20.35 7.44 19.99
N GLY A 586 19.12 7.82 19.64
CA GLY A 586 17.95 7.68 20.51
C GLY A 586 17.98 8.61 21.73
N GLN A 587 18.80 9.66 21.68
CA GLN A 587 18.94 10.69 22.70
C GLN A 587 17.96 11.83 22.41
N ILE A 588 17.47 12.49 23.45
CA ILE A 588 16.51 13.59 23.31
C ILE A 588 17.21 14.90 23.67
N LEU A 589 17.22 15.86 22.75
CA LEU A 589 17.65 17.22 23.00
C LEU A 589 16.42 18.14 22.94
N SER A 590 16.15 18.89 24.01
CA SER A 590 14.98 19.76 24.11
C SER A 590 15.36 21.13 24.64
N PHE A 591 14.96 22.16 23.90
CA PHE A 591 14.98 23.54 24.36
C PHE A 591 13.54 24.03 24.54
N LYS A 592 13.22 24.55 25.73
CA LYS A 592 11.92 25.11 26.07
C LYS A 592 12.09 26.54 26.55
N ALA A 593 11.27 27.44 26.02
CA ALA A 593 11.13 28.81 26.48
C ALA A 593 9.65 29.08 26.81
N SER A 594 9.39 29.74 27.93
CA SER A 594 8.05 30.16 28.34
C SER A 594 8.17 31.60 28.83
N LEU A 595 7.52 32.52 28.14
CA LEU A 595 7.62 33.96 28.33
C LEU A 595 6.26 34.50 28.78
N GLY A 596 6.21 35.09 29.96
CA GLY A 596 5.00 35.66 30.55
C GLY A 596 5.29 36.99 31.22
N SER A 597 4.24 37.70 31.63
CA SER A 597 4.41 38.98 32.33
C SER A 597 5.02 38.80 33.73
N THR A 598 4.70 37.71 34.42
CA THR A 598 5.18 37.46 35.79
C THR A 598 6.17 36.31 35.89
N THR A 599 6.23 35.42 34.90
CA THR A 599 7.08 34.22 34.94
C THR A 599 7.75 34.00 33.60
N ASN A 600 9.07 33.87 33.61
CA ASN A 600 9.89 33.52 32.45
C ASN A 600 10.72 32.28 32.77
N ASN A 601 10.70 31.29 31.88
CA ASN A 601 11.44 30.04 32.04
C ASN A 601 12.15 29.65 30.75
N TYR A 602 13.43 29.34 30.84
CA TYR A 602 14.25 28.81 29.77
C TYR A 602 14.92 27.53 30.26
N GLU A 603 14.79 26.44 29.52
CA GLU A 603 15.36 25.14 29.88
C GLU A 603 15.99 24.49 28.65
N LEU A 604 17.25 24.12 28.73
CA LEU A 604 17.91 23.24 27.79
C LEU A 604 18.16 21.90 28.50
N SER A 605 17.68 20.82 27.90
CA SER A 605 17.79 19.48 28.47
C SER A 605 18.29 18.47 27.44
N PHE A 606 19.15 17.57 27.90
CA PHE A 606 19.65 16.42 27.18
C PHE A 606 19.31 15.15 27.94
N THR A 607 18.73 14.17 27.25
CA THR A 607 18.28 12.90 27.85
C THR A 607 18.89 11.71 27.12
N GLU A 608 19.54 10.83 27.86
CA GLU A 608 19.97 9.49 27.42
C GLU A 608 19.04 8.45 28.08
N PRO A 609 18.11 7.82 27.34
CA PRO A 609 17.16 6.88 27.94
C PRO A 609 17.77 5.52 28.34
N TRP A 610 18.94 5.15 27.78
CA TRP A 610 19.62 3.89 28.08
C TRP A 610 21.12 4.11 28.35
N LEU A 611 21.43 4.80 29.45
CA LEU A 611 22.80 5.04 29.85
C LEU A 611 23.50 3.70 30.13
N PHE A 612 24.70 3.50 29.57
CA PHE A 612 25.44 2.23 29.62
C PHE A 612 24.71 1.03 29.00
N ASP A 613 23.78 1.27 28.08
CA ASP A 613 22.96 0.25 27.39
C ASP A 613 22.10 -0.61 28.34
N ILE A 614 21.84 -0.13 29.55
CA ILE A 614 20.83 -0.63 30.49
C ILE A 614 19.64 0.33 30.53
N PRO A 615 18.44 -0.05 31.02
CA PRO A 615 17.28 0.84 31.11
C PRO A 615 17.42 1.90 32.23
N LEU A 616 18.61 2.49 32.34
CA LEU A 616 18.94 3.61 33.20
C LEU A 616 18.77 4.90 32.40
N TRP A 617 17.68 5.60 32.68
CA TRP A 617 17.39 6.90 32.09
C TRP A 617 18.24 7.97 32.77
N CYS A 618 18.83 8.88 32.00
CA CYS A 618 19.64 9.99 32.49
C CYS A 618 19.20 11.29 31.82
N LYS A 619 18.88 12.32 32.61
CA LYS A 619 18.61 13.68 32.13
C LYS A 619 19.61 14.64 32.74
N ALA A 620 20.28 15.39 31.88
CA ALA A 620 21.06 16.56 32.27
C ALA A 620 20.33 17.80 31.76
N ASP A 621 20.13 18.79 32.61
CA ASP A 621 19.48 20.03 32.22
C ASP A 621 20.16 21.26 32.85
N ILE A 622 19.98 22.37 32.16
CA ILE A 622 20.32 23.71 32.62
C ILE A 622 19.07 24.58 32.44
N TRP A 623 18.78 25.41 33.43
CA TRP A 623 17.61 26.27 33.39
C TRP A 623 17.90 27.66 33.92
N LYS A 624 17.10 28.61 33.44
CA LYS A 624 16.98 29.96 33.98
C LYS A 624 15.50 30.26 34.18
N TYR A 625 15.15 30.63 35.40
CA TYR A 625 13.79 30.88 35.83
C TYR A 625 13.72 32.25 36.51
N LYS A 626 12.82 33.11 36.06
CA LYS A 626 12.49 34.37 36.73
C LYS A 626 11.02 34.34 37.11
N LYS A 627 10.71 34.71 38.35
CA LYS A 627 9.33 34.95 38.79
C LYS A 627 9.21 36.24 39.60
N GLU A 628 8.25 37.06 39.22
CA GLU A 628 7.86 38.27 39.93
C GLU A 628 6.74 37.90 40.89
N TYR A 629 7.05 37.84 42.19
CA TYR A 629 6.05 37.70 43.25
C TYR A 629 5.49 39.08 43.61
N ASP A 630 4.38 39.08 44.35
CA ASP A 630 3.72 40.34 44.73
C ASP A 630 4.66 41.27 45.55
N SER A 631 5.66 40.72 46.26
CA SER A 631 6.53 41.49 47.18
C SER A 631 8.02 41.45 46.86
N TYR A 632 8.47 40.60 45.92
CA TYR A 632 9.89 40.42 45.53
C TYR A 632 10.03 39.72 44.17
N ASP A 633 11.19 39.85 43.53
CA ASP A 633 11.57 39.07 42.34
C ASP A 633 12.48 37.90 42.76
N LEU A 634 12.26 36.73 42.15
CA LEU A 634 13.14 35.56 42.27
C LEU A 634 13.80 35.27 40.92
N ASN A 635 15.13 35.34 40.88
CA ASN A 635 15.93 34.92 39.75
C ASN A 635 16.70 33.64 40.11
N THR A 636 16.42 32.55 39.41
CA THR A 636 17.10 31.27 39.59
C THR A 636 17.83 30.88 38.32
N TYR A 637 19.07 30.44 38.47
CA TYR A 637 19.78 29.69 37.43
C TYR A 637 20.31 28.40 38.04
N GLY A 638 20.24 27.29 37.31
CA GLY A 638 20.65 26.01 37.85
C GLY A 638 20.96 24.96 36.81
N THR A 639 21.52 23.87 37.32
CA THR A 639 21.79 22.65 36.56
C THR A 639 21.35 21.43 37.37
N GLY A 640 20.91 20.41 36.65
CA GLY A 640 20.35 19.20 37.21
C GLY A 640 20.89 17.98 36.49
N LEU A 641 21.14 16.92 37.25
CA LEU A 641 21.41 15.59 36.75
C LEU A 641 20.44 14.61 37.43
N THR A 642 19.58 13.95 36.66
CA THR A 642 18.61 12.98 37.18
C THR A 642 18.83 11.62 36.54
N LEU A 643 18.97 10.60 37.37
CA LEU A 643 19.00 9.20 36.99
C LEU A 643 17.65 8.56 37.34
N GLY A 644 17.14 7.68 36.49
CA GLY A 644 15.87 6.96 36.67
C GLY A 644 16.01 5.49 36.29
N TYR A 645 15.55 4.58 37.14
CA TYR A 645 15.62 3.14 36.90
C TYR A 645 14.30 2.44 37.27
N PRO A 646 13.73 1.59 36.39
CA PRO A 646 12.55 0.80 36.72
C PRO A 646 12.93 -0.31 37.71
N ILE A 647 12.56 -0.14 38.98
CA ILE A 647 12.94 -1.06 40.06
C ILE A 647 11.96 -2.24 40.17
N TRP A 648 10.70 -2.02 39.77
CA TRP A 648 9.63 -3.02 39.74
C TRP A 648 8.66 -2.64 38.61
N GLU A 649 7.86 -3.59 38.09
CA GLU A 649 6.97 -3.44 36.91
C GLU A 649 6.42 -2.02 36.64
N LYS A 650 5.86 -1.37 37.67
CA LYS A 650 5.25 -0.03 37.58
C LYS A 650 5.87 0.97 38.53
N VAL A 651 7.01 0.65 39.15
CA VAL A 651 7.72 1.49 40.13
C VAL A 651 9.07 1.91 39.56
N VAL A 652 9.27 3.22 39.47
CA VAL A 652 10.51 3.82 39.00
C VAL A 652 11.16 4.58 40.16
N GLY A 653 12.44 4.33 40.38
CA GLY A 653 13.27 5.09 41.30
C GLY A 653 14.03 6.17 40.56
N TYR A 654 14.05 7.38 41.11
CA TYR A 654 14.83 8.49 40.61
C TYR A 654 15.82 8.98 41.65
N MET A 655 17.00 9.33 41.20
CA MET A 655 18.03 10.04 41.96
C MET A 655 18.41 11.30 41.19
N GLY A 656 18.04 12.46 41.71
CA GLY A 656 18.38 13.77 41.16
C GLY A 656 19.43 14.47 41.98
N TYR A 657 20.37 15.15 41.33
CA TYR A 657 21.25 16.15 41.92
C TYR A 657 20.98 17.50 41.25
N ASN A 658 20.67 18.52 42.05
CA ASN A 658 20.39 19.87 41.59
C ASN A 658 21.35 20.86 42.25
N LEU A 659 21.96 21.71 41.44
CA LEU A 659 22.74 22.85 41.89
C LEU A 659 22.10 24.12 41.30
N SER A 660 21.58 24.99 42.15
CA SER A 660 20.95 26.24 41.73
C SER A 660 21.44 27.41 42.56
N SER A 661 21.55 28.57 41.91
CA SER A 661 21.66 29.85 42.59
C SER A 661 20.35 30.60 42.48
N ASN A 662 19.91 31.17 43.59
CA ASN A 662 18.60 31.76 43.76
C ASN A 662 18.80 33.16 44.37
N ASP A 663 18.54 34.18 43.57
CA ASP A 663 18.67 35.58 43.97
C ASP A 663 17.29 36.17 44.23
N ILE A 664 17.10 36.66 45.46
CA ILE A 664 15.93 37.44 45.86
C ILE A 664 16.30 38.92 45.73
N SER A 665 15.60 39.64 44.86
CA SER A 665 15.83 41.06 44.58
C SER A 665 14.52 41.82 44.40
N ASN A 666 14.59 43.13 44.16
CA ASN A 666 13.43 44.01 43.92
C ASN A 666 12.35 43.91 45.03
N ILE A 667 12.78 43.92 46.29
CA ILE A 667 11.89 43.75 47.45
C ILE A 667 11.09 45.03 47.68
N GLN A 668 9.77 44.92 47.76
CA GLN A 668 8.91 46.07 48.04
C GLN A 668 9.14 46.65 49.44
N ALA A 669 9.02 47.98 49.59
CA ALA A 669 9.19 48.64 50.89
C ALA A 669 8.20 48.12 51.95
N THR A 670 7.01 47.70 51.54
CA THR A 670 5.95 47.11 52.37
C THR A 670 6.15 45.64 52.68
N ALA A 671 7.16 44.98 52.12
CA ALA A 671 7.43 43.57 52.35
C ALA A 671 7.77 43.30 53.82
N SER A 672 7.35 42.12 54.29
CA SER A 672 7.68 41.62 55.62
C SER A 672 9.18 41.54 55.89
N GLN A 673 9.58 41.70 57.17
CA GLN A 673 10.99 41.61 57.56
C GLN A 673 11.59 40.25 57.20
N SER A 674 10.81 39.17 57.32
CA SER A 674 11.20 37.81 56.92
C SER A 674 11.56 37.66 55.45
N ILE A 675 11.07 38.53 54.56
CA ILE A 675 11.46 38.57 53.14
C ILE A 675 12.73 39.41 52.99
N LYS A 676 12.78 40.58 53.63
CA LYS A 676 13.91 41.51 53.60
C LYS A 676 15.21 40.87 54.12
N ASP A 677 15.13 40.08 55.17
CA ASP A 677 16.29 39.37 55.75
C ASP A 677 16.86 38.28 54.82
N GLN A 678 16.14 37.94 53.74
CA GLN A 678 16.56 36.93 52.77
C GLN A 678 17.00 37.53 51.44
N GLU A 679 17.18 38.85 51.35
CA GLU A 679 17.70 39.52 50.15
C GLU A 679 19.07 38.97 49.74
N GLY A 680 19.27 38.86 48.42
CA GLY A 680 20.50 38.43 47.79
C GLY A 680 20.54 36.95 47.41
N GLU A 681 21.75 36.49 47.12
CA GLU A 681 21.99 35.22 46.43
C GLU A 681 22.17 34.03 47.39
N ARG A 682 21.48 32.92 47.10
CA ARG A 682 21.60 31.65 47.81
C ARG A 682 21.83 30.47 46.88
N ILE A 683 22.82 29.67 47.22
CA ILE A 683 23.20 28.46 46.49
C ILE A 683 22.57 27.26 47.17
N THR A 684 21.69 26.57 46.45
CA THR A 684 21.10 25.29 46.84
C THR A 684 21.82 24.16 46.11
N SER A 685 22.45 23.26 46.86
CA SER A 685 23.00 22.00 46.36
C SER A 685 22.22 20.87 47.01
N ALA A 686 21.43 20.13 46.23
CA ALA A 686 20.46 19.19 46.76
C ALA A 686 20.46 17.86 46.02
N MET A 687 20.41 16.76 46.78
CA MET A 687 20.09 15.43 46.25
C MET A 687 18.62 15.11 46.53
N THR A 688 17.93 14.52 45.56
CA THR A 688 16.52 14.14 45.67
C THR A 688 16.36 12.68 45.27
N PHE A 689 15.79 11.88 46.17
CA PHE A 689 15.40 10.50 45.89
C PHE A 689 13.89 10.44 45.76
N THR A 690 13.38 9.85 44.68
CA THR A 690 11.95 9.72 44.42
C THR A 690 11.60 8.29 44.06
N LEU A 691 10.57 7.73 44.68
CA LEU A 691 9.91 6.51 44.23
C LEU A 691 8.55 6.90 43.65
N ALA A 692 8.32 6.56 42.39
CA ALA A 692 7.07 6.84 41.68
C ALA A 692 6.43 5.54 41.21
N ARG A 693 5.10 5.44 41.32
CA ARG A 693 4.30 4.32 40.82
C ARG A 693 3.15 4.84 39.98
N ASP A 694 3.08 4.43 38.72
CA ASP A 694 2.01 4.80 37.79
C ASP A 694 1.29 3.55 37.25
N THR A 695 -0.01 3.47 37.51
CA THR A 695 -0.88 2.40 37.03
C THR A 695 -2.10 2.92 36.27
N ARG A 696 -2.04 4.18 35.81
CA ARG A 696 -3.10 4.77 35.01
C ARG A 696 -3.25 4.03 33.68
N ASP A 697 -4.47 3.96 33.21
CA ASP A 697 -4.84 3.43 31.90
C ASP A 697 -4.42 4.35 30.76
N ASP A 698 -4.58 5.67 30.95
CA ASP A 698 -4.13 6.71 30.03
C ASP A 698 -3.35 7.80 30.80
N TYR A 699 -2.32 8.37 30.19
CA TYR A 699 -1.48 9.38 30.83
C TYR A 699 -2.12 10.78 30.83
N MET A 700 -2.92 11.10 29.81
CA MET A 700 -3.53 12.42 29.56
C MET A 700 -4.96 12.51 30.10
N PHE A 701 -5.76 11.47 29.87
CA PHE A 701 -7.17 11.39 30.30
C PHE A 701 -7.43 10.09 31.07
N PRO A 702 -6.87 9.93 32.28
CA PRO A 702 -6.98 8.68 33.03
C PRO A 702 -8.43 8.45 33.48
N THR A 703 -8.96 7.26 33.23
CA THR A 703 -10.29 6.85 33.72
C THR A 703 -10.18 5.85 34.87
N LYS A 704 -9.07 5.13 34.96
CA LYS A 704 -8.83 4.09 35.95
C LYS A 704 -7.37 4.05 36.37
N GLY A 705 -7.14 3.75 37.64
CA GLY A 705 -5.80 3.49 38.18
C GLY A 705 -5.30 4.63 39.07
N ALA A 706 -4.00 4.69 39.32
CA ALA A 706 -3.43 5.68 40.22
C ALA A 706 -2.01 6.06 39.82
N ASN A 707 -1.60 7.29 40.14
CA ASN A 707 -0.23 7.75 40.10
C ASN A 707 0.16 8.30 41.47
N SER A 708 1.21 7.73 42.05
CA SER A 708 1.69 8.10 43.38
C SER A 708 3.19 8.29 43.37
N SER A 709 3.69 9.23 44.18
CA SER A 709 5.13 9.45 44.36
C SER A 709 5.45 9.79 45.81
N ILE A 710 6.63 9.40 46.25
CA ILE A 710 7.23 9.78 47.53
C ILE A 710 8.65 10.25 47.22
N SER A 711 9.05 11.37 47.80
CA SER A 711 10.36 11.96 47.58
C SER A 711 10.97 12.52 48.86
N VAL A 712 12.30 12.42 48.94
CA VAL A 712 13.13 13.01 49.99
C VAL A 712 14.22 13.81 49.30
N GLN A 713 14.24 15.11 49.55
CA GLN A 713 15.27 16.02 49.10
C GLN A 713 16.13 16.46 50.28
N TYR A 714 17.44 16.32 50.14
CA TYR A 714 18.44 16.71 51.12
C TYR A 714 19.32 17.82 50.53
N ALA A 715 19.38 18.97 51.20
CA ALA A 715 20.29 20.07 50.90
C ALA A 715 21.12 20.38 52.14
N GLY A 716 22.44 20.49 52.00
CA GLY A 716 23.36 20.73 53.11
C GLY A 716 24.66 19.90 53.06
N PRO A 717 25.53 20.01 54.07
CA PRO A 717 26.82 19.30 54.09
C PRO A 717 26.67 17.77 54.04
N PRO A 718 27.42 17.05 53.20
CA PRO A 718 28.62 17.48 52.49
C PRO A 718 28.39 18.03 51.06
N LEU A 719 27.15 18.21 50.60
CA LEU A 719 26.85 18.61 49.21
C LEU A 719 27.26 20.05 48.86
N GLY A 720 27.60 20.88 49.86
CA GLY A 720 27.87 22.31 49.70
C GLY A 720 26.59 23.16 49.66
N GLY A 721 26.72 24.42 49.24
CA GLY A 721 25.62 25.40 49.27
C GLY A 721 25.38 26.02 50.65
N ASN A 722 24.55 27.05 50.69
CA ASN A 722 24.21 27.79 51.93
C ASN A 722 22.77 27.54 52.40
N VAL A 723 22.01 26.71 51.68
CA VAL A 723 20.68 26.22 52.10
C VAL A 723 20.82 24.84 52.74
N LYS A 724 20.35 24.71 53.98
CA LYS A 724 20.37 23.43 54.72
C LYS A 724 18.96 22.98 55.11
N MET A 725 18.42 21.97 54.43
CA MET A 725 17.09 21.46 54.71
C MET A 725 16.92 19.99 54.28
N VAL A 726 15.94 19.32 54.89
CA VAL A 726 15.40 18.07 54.36
C VAL A 726 13.93 18.24 54.04
N LYS A 727 13.54 17.97 52.81
CA LYS A 727 12.18 18.16 52.30
C LYS A 727 11.59 16.81 51.92
N TYR A 728 10.55 16.43 52.64
CA TYR A 728 9.75 15.23 52.40
C TYR A 728 8.50 15.64 51.62
N SER A 729 8.17 14.91 50.57
CA SER A 729 6.94 15.14 49.80
C SER A 729 6.34 13.82 49.36
N ALA A 730 5.01 13.72 49.44
CA ALA A 730 4.27 12.60 48.86
C ALA A 730 3.00 13.09 48.16
N SER A 731 2.68 12.45 47.05
CA SER A 731 1.47 12.72 46.27
C SER A 731 0.80 11.42 45.85
N ALA A 732 -0.52 11.38 45.83
CA ALA A 732 -1.30 10.26 45.31
C ALA A 732 -2.54 10.78 44.58
N ASN A 733 -2.68 10.40 43.31
CA ASN A 733 -3.85 10.68 42.50
C ASN A 733 -4.47 9.34 42.09
N ALA A 734 -5.76 9.14 42.34
CA ALA A 734 -6.45 7.90 42.01
C ALA A 734 -7.76 8.17 41.29
N TYR A 735 -8.07 7.30 40.33
CA TYR A 735 -9.13 7.44 39.35
C TYR A 735 -9.98 6.18 39.36
N TRP A 736 -11.27 6.35 39.58
CA TRP A 736 -12.24 5.27 39.62
C TRP A 736 -13.34 5.53 38.60
N PRO A 737 -13.53 4.63 37.62
CA PRO A 737 -14.65 4.74 36.69
C PRO A 737 -15.96 4.48 37.45
N LEU A 738 -16.96 5.30 37.17
CA LEU A 738 -18.32 5.20 37.68
C LEU A 738 -19.29 4.90 36.52
N PHE A 739 -20.59 4.91 36.81
CA PHE A 739 -21.63 4.80 35.80
C PHE A 739 -21.65 6.03 34.86
N TRP A 740 -22.25 5.87 33.68
CA TRP A 740 -22.39 6.94 32.66
C TRP A 740 -21.06 7.58 32.21
N ASP A 741 -19.99 6.79 32.11
CA ASP A 741 -18.67 7.26 31.69
C ASP A 741 -18.09 8.37 32.59
N MET A 742 -18.59 8.49 33.83
CA MET A 742 -18.09 9.42 34.84
C MET A 742 -16.85 8.83 35.52
N VAL A 743 -15.94 9.70 35.97
CA VAL A 743 -14.74 9.30 36.70
C VAL A 743 -14.67 10.06 38.02
N PHE A 744 -14.63 9.32 39.12
CA PHE A 744 -14.34 9.87 40.43
C PHE A 744 -12.83 9.97 40.60
N VAL A 745 -12.34 11.13 41.03
CA VAL A 745 -10.92 11.39 41.18
C VAL A 745 -10.64 11.88 42.60
N THR A 746 -9.65 11.30 43.26
CA THR A 746 -9.08 11.86 44.48
C THR A 746 -7.63 12.20 44.27
N LYS A 747 -7.21 13.35 44.80
CA LYS A 747 -5.84 13.83 44.75
C LYS A 747 -5.41 14.21 46.16
N GLY A 748 -4.27 13.70 46.60
CA GLY A 748 -3.66 14.02 47.87
C GLY A 748 -2.23 14.50 47.67
N ARG A 749 -1.83 15.55 48.38
CA ARG A 749 -0.43 16.00 48.47
C ARG A 749 -0.10 16.36 49.91
N ILE A 750 1.01 15.84 50.39
CA ILE A 750 1.58 16.16 51.70
C ILE A 750 3.04 16.56 51.55
N GLY A 751 3.48 17.50 52.37
CA GLY A 751 4.85 17.97 52.35
C GLY A 751 5.30 18.43 53.73
N TYR A 752 6.56 18.18 54.05
CA TYR A 752 7.19 18.63 55.28
C TYR A 752 8.65 19.03 55.00
N ILE A 753 9.04 20.21 55.46
CA ILE A 753 10.40 20.74 55.38
C ILE A 753 10.95 20.77 56.81
N GLN A 754 11.96 19.95 57.04
CA GLN A 754 12.76 19.96 58.26
C GLN A 754 13.92 20.93 58.06
N ASN A 755 14.02 21.93 58.95
CA ASN A 755 15.22 22.76 59.01
C ASN A 755 16.39 21.94 59.56
N THR A 756 17.54 22.04 58.93
CA THR A 756 18.79 21.45 59.43
C THR A 756 19.88 22.50 59.65
N ASP A 757 19.54 23.78 59.49
CA ASP A 757 20.37 24.88 59.94
C ASP A 757 20.04 25.28 61.39
N ASP A 758 21.01 25.90 62.05
CA ASP A 758 20.88 26.37 63.45
C ASP A 758 19.89 27.54 63.57
N ASP A 759 19.57 28.19 62.45
CA ASP A 759 18.67 29.33 62.35
C ASP A 759 17.40 28.98 61.55
N ALA A 760 16.25 29.01 62.21
CA ALA A 760 14.93 28.76 61.62
C ALA A 760 14.56 29.74 60.49
N SER A 761 15.13 30.95 60.50
CA SER A 761 14.87 31.98 59.48
C SER A 761 15.57 31.68 58.14
N ARG A 762 16.50 30.70 58.10
CA ARG A 762 17.28 30.35 56.91
C ARG A 762 16.61 29.41 55.93
N ILE A 763 15.46 28.81 56.25
CA ILE A 763 14.67 28.11 55.22
C ILE A 763 14.23 29.18 54.20
N PRO A 764 14.66 29.09 52.94
CA PRO A 764 14.34 30.10 51.95
C PRO A 764 12.84 30.20 51.70
N ILE A 765 12.30 31.41 51.60
CA ILE A 765 10.87 31.64 51.36
C ILE A 765 10.38 30.99 50.06
N TYR A 766 11.22 30.90 49.04
CA TYR A 766 10.89 30.25 47.77
C TYR A 766 10.80 28.71 47.87
N GLU A 767 11.32 28.10 48.94
CA GLU A 767 11.19 26.66 49.20
C GLU A 767 9.93 26.28 49.98
N ARG A 768 9.34 27.25 50.68
CA ARG A 768 8.17 27.05 51.54
C ARG A 768 6.93 26.74 50.71
N TYR A 769 6.02 25.99 51.31
CA TYR A 769 4.77 25.63 50.65
C TYR A 769 3.77 26.79 50.71
N VAL A 770 3.34 27.24 49.53
CA VAL A 770 2.20 28.14 49.34
C VAL A 770 1.16 27.37 48.53
N LEU A 771 -0.05 27.30 49.06
CA LEU A 771 -1.21 26.67 48.42
C LEU A 771 -2.05 27.72 47.68
N GLY A 772 -3.08 27.30 46.96
CA GLY A 772 -3.86 28.15 46.05
C GLY A 772 -3.57 27.90 44.57
N GLY A 773 -4.46 28.39 43.71
CA GLY A 773 -4.38 28.28 42.26
C GLY A 773 -4.94 26.97 41.69
N ILE A 774 -4.80 26.81 40.38
CA ILE A 774 -5.40 25.69 39.62
C ILE A 774 -4.86 24.31 40.05
N ASN A 775 -3.64 24.28 40.58
CA ASN A 775 -2.92 23.04 40.89
C ASN A 775 -3.11 22.55 42.33
N THR A 776 -3.71 23.35 43.23
CA THR A 776 -3.98 22.94 44.61
C THR A 776 -5.42 23.30 44.98
N ILE A 777 -5.66 24.46 45.58
CA ILE A 777 -6.99 24.93 46.01
C ILE A 777 -7.51 25.95 44.98
N ARG A 778 -8.41 25.48 44.10
CA ARG A 778 -9.08 26.31 43.09
C ARG A 778 -9.97 27.37 43.77
N GLY A 779 -10.02 28.58 43.20
CA GLY A 779 -10.81 29.70 43.72
C GLY A 779 -10.06 30.65 44.67
N LEU A 780 -8.90 30.24 45.18
CA LEU A 780 -8.02 31.08 46.01
C LEU A 780 -6.68 31.30 45.30
N ARG A 781 -6.12 32.51 45.36
CA ARG A 781 -4.83 32.82 44.72
C ARG A 781 -3.65 32.29 45.52
N TYR A 782 -3.59 32.60 46.82
CA TYR A 782 -2.57 32.12 47.75
C TYR A 782 -3.20 31.73 49.10
N VAL A 783 -2.72 30.63 49.68
CA VAL A 783 -3.13 30.11 50.99
C VAL A 783 -1.88 29.65 51.72
N GLY A 784 -1.63 30.23 52.89
CA GLY A 784 -0.49 29.88 53.73
C GLY A 784 -0.34 30.87 54.89
N PRO A 785 0.65 30.66 55.77
CA PRO A 785 0.99 31.60 56.82
C PRO A 785 1.28 32.99 56.26
N THR A 786 0.81 34.03 56.95
CA THR A 786 1.10 35.44 56.68
C THR A 786 1.90 36.04 57.82
N ASN A 787 2.63 37.14 57.56
CA ASN A 787 3.32 37.86 58.63
C ASN A 787 2.39 38.94 59.23
N PRO A 788 2.24 39.04 60.57
CA PRO A 788 1.39 40.05 61.19
C PRO A 788 1.72 41.48 60.71
N GLY A 789 0.70 42.24 60.31
CA GLY A 789 0.86 43.61 59.81
C GLY A 789 1.17 43.73 58.30
N THR A 790 1.27 42.62 57.56
CA THR A 790 1.45 42.61 56.10
C THR A 790 0.41 41.70 55.42
N SER A 791 0.15 41.91 54.14
CA SER A 791 -0.66 41.00 53.30
C SER A 791 0.17 39.87 52.67
N ASP A 792 1.46 39.77 53.01
CA ASP A 792 2.38 38.81 52.41
C ASP A 792 2.10 37.38 52.90
N VAL A 793 1.91 36.45 51.95
CA VAL A 793 1.87 35.01 52.24
C VAL A 793 3.30 34.47 52.17
N ILE A 794 3.89 34.20 53.34
CA ILE A 794 5.30 33.76 53.49
C ILE A 794 5.49 32.25 53.33
N GLY A 795 4.40 31.48 53.25
CA GLY A 795 4.42 30.03 53.07
C GLY A 795 4.76 29.25 54.35
N GLY A 796 4.37 27.97 54.38
CA GLY A 796 4.57 27.06 55.50
C GLY A 796 5.66 26.03 55.26
N THR A 797 6.21 25.46 56.34
CA THR A 797 7.12 24.29 56.27
C THR A 797 6.36 22.97 56.12
N THR A 798 5.07 22.96 56.44
CA THR A 798 4.17 21.82 56.24
C THR A 798 3.09 22.19 55.23
N MET A 799 2.65 21.20 54.45
CA MET A 799 1.43 21.30 53.65
C MET A 799 0.67 19.98 53.63
N MET A 800 -0.65 20.09 53.50
CA MET A 800 -1.55 18.98 53.27
C MET A 800 -2.73 19.48 52.43
N VAL A 801 -2.98 18.84 51.30
CA VAL A 801 -4.08 19.17 50.39
C VAL A 801 -4.76 17.89 49.93
N PHE A 802 -6.10 17.90 49.97
CA PHE A 802 -6.93 16.86 49.39
C PHE A 802 -7.98 17.47 48.48
N ASN A 803 -8.07 16.95 47.26
CA ASN A 803 -9.08 17.33 46.29
C ASN A 803 -9.91 16.09 45.93
N VAL A 804 -11.21 16.29 45.83
CA VAL A 804 -12.15 15.31 45.29
C VAL A 804 -12.80 15.93 44.06
N GLU A 805 -12.76 15.23 42.93
CA GLU A 805 -13.29 15.72 41.66
C GLU A 805 -14.19 14.64 41.03
N LEU A 806 -15.19 15.09 40.29
CA LEU A 806 -16.06 14.23 39.48
C LEU A 806 -15.96 14.71 38.04
N VAL A 807 -15.38 13.88 37.19
CA VAL A 807 -15.17 14.16 35.76
C VAL A 807 -16.28 13.45 34.99
N PHE A 808 -16.91 14.13 34.03
CA PHE A 808 -17.95 13.56 33.19
C PHE A 808 -17.86 14.11 31.77
N PRO A 809 -18.13 13.30 30.74
CA PRO A 809 -18.06 13.74 29.36
C PRO A 809 -19.25 14.66 29.03
N PHE A 810 -18.96 15.83 28.44
CA PHE A 810 -19.99 16.68 27.84
C PHE A 810 -20.35 16.24 26.41
N ILE A 811 -19.42 15.57 25.72
CA ILE A 811 -19.59 15.02 24.36
C ILE A 811 -18.92 13.64 24.37
N LYS A 812 -19.65 12.61 23.92
CA LYS A 812 -19.25 11.20 24.07
C LYS A 812 -18.08 10.76 23.18
N ASN A 813 -17.77 11.53 22.11
CA ASN A 813 -16.84 11.16 21.03
C ASN A 813 -15.88 12.32 20.65
N ALA A 814 -15.47 13.17 21.59
CA ALA A 814 -14.52 14.26 21.32
C ALA A 814 -13.07 13.81 21.49
#